data_AF-A0A0P9H998-F1
#
_entry.id   AF-A0A0P9H998-F1
#
_cell.length_a   1.000
_cell.length_b   1.000
_cell.length_c   1.000
_cell.angle_alpha   90.00
_cell.angle_beta   90.00
_cell.angle_gamma   90.00
#
_symmetry.space_group_name_H-M   'P 1'
#
loop_
_entity.id
_entity.type
_entity.pdbx_description
1 polymer ?
#
loop_
_entity_poly.entity_id
_entity_poly.type
_entity_poly.pdbx_seq_one_letter_code
_entity_poly.pdbx_strand_id
1 'polypeptide(L)'
;GGRGEKPDRTLPLLARYGAAAMAMTIDEDGMAHSAEKKLAVAQRIAQIAQDEYGVPAEALIFDVLTFPITTGQEELRRAAIETIEGIRAVKQNIPGCFTTLGVSNLSFGVAPHARAALNSVFLKHAVDAGLDTAIINPAHVTPYAEIPDEQRALCEDLIFNRREDALARFINFYEQNAAAETETRADPTAGMTVGERLHWKIVHRKKEGVESDIDTLIADGLAAEGRQFDDPAVAVKDEETDASPRGIVAVGVLNDVLLPAMKEVGDLFGSGQLILPFVLQSAEVMKKAVAHLEQYLDKLEGSTKGKVVLATVYGDVHDIGKNLVHTILANNGYTVYDLGKQVPLNTIIEKAVEVGADAIGLSALLVSTSKQMPLCVQELHRRGLSFPVLVGGAAINKQYGQRITFVADEEPYESGVFYCKDAFEGLETMDKLADPAVRSSFVQQTIVDAAQVLRQKQRGRVALAELGQATRGDTARSNVRRDVPVPTPPFWGAQVVTRIKLQDVVDCLDRNALYRLQWGAKNAKGAEWERLKGEFDVKVRELLREAERDGWLEPKVVYGYFPVQSDGNELVVYDPTSLRAKNQEPRTEERSGSQFSVLGSAKELTRFVFPRQPERERLCLADYFRATTSGEYDVAAFQIVTMGTRVDDLTEELQRAGDYSRGYY
;
A
#
# COMPACT_ATOMS: atom_id res chain seq x y z
N GLY A 1 13.19 -10.45 -15.60
CA GLY A 1 14.02 -11.61 -15.96
C GLY A 1 15.46 -11.20 -16.20
N GLY A 2 15.68 -10.20 -17.06
CA GLY A 2 17.02 -9.71 -17.35
C GLY A 2 17.68 -9.00 -16.19
N ARG A 3 18.86 -9.45 -15.76
CA ARG A 3 19.62 -8.81 -14.67
C ARG A 3 20.42 -7.63 -15.21
N GLY A 4 19.76 -6.48 -15.32
CA GLY A 4 20.40 -5.18 -15.57
C GLY A 4 20.75 -4.43 -14.28
N GLU A 5 21.22 -3.19 -14.39
CA GLU A 5 21.55 -2.33 -13.23
C GLU A 5 20.34 -1.99 -12.34
N LYS A 6 19.11 -2.09 -12.87
CA LYS A 6 17.89 -1.62 -12.20
C LYS A 6 17.51 -2.48 -10.99
N PRO A 7 17.37 -3.82 -11.08
CA PRO A 7 17.11 -4.68 -9.90
C PRO A 7 18.09 -4.46 -8.76
N ASP A 8 19.40 -4.37 -9.05
CA ASP A 8 20.45 -4.22 -8.05
C ASP A 8 20.38 -2.84 -7.34
N ARG A 9 19.78 -1.81 -7.96
CA ARG A 9 19.49 -0.51 -7.32
C ARG A 9 18.17 -0.49 -6.56
N THR A 10 17.13 -1.16 -7.07
CA THR A 10 15.78 -1.07 -6.50
C THR A 10 15.52 -2.10 -5.40
N LEU A 11 15.93 -3.35 -5.56
CA LEU A 11 15.62 -4.44 -4.61
C LEU A 11 16.18 -4.18 -3.19
N PRO A 12 17.39 -3.61 -3.00
CA PRO A 12 17.85 -3.22 -1.66
C PRO A 12 16.96 -2.16 -1.00
N LEU A 13 16.42 -1.23 -1.78
CA LEU A 13 15.49 -0.21 -1.28
C LEU A 13 14.15 -0.84 -0.91
N LEU A 14 13.67 -1.81 -1.70
CA LEU A 14 12.45 -2.55 -1.40
C LEU A 14 12.59 -3.33 -0.09
N ALA A 15 13.68 -4.07 0.09
CA ALA A 15 13.97 -4.82 1.31
C ALA A 15 14.09 -3.90 2.53
N ARG A 16 14.75 -2.75 2.38
CA ARG A 16 14.96 -1.78 3.47
C ARG A 16 13.69 -1.07 3.90
N TYR A 17 12.84 -0.67 2.95
CA TYR A 17 11.68 0.20 3.22
C TYR A 17 10.34 -0.52 3.18
N GLY A 18 10.31 -1.82 2.84
CA GLY A 18 9.08 -2.62 2.79
C GLY A 18 8.14 -2.22 1.64
N ALA A 19 8.69 -1.77 0.51
CA ALA A 19 7.92 -1.44 -0.69
C ALA A 19 7.66 -2.68 -1.56
N ALA A 20 6.61 -2.64 -2.38
CA ALA A 20 6.31 -3.69 -3.37
C ALA A 20 6.91 -3.40 -4.75
N ALA A 21 7.22 -4.43 -5.52
CA ALA A 21 7.69 -4.36 -6.91
C ALA A 21 6.67 -4.96 -7.87
N MET A 22 6.38 -4.22 -8.94
CA MET A 22 5.75 -4.75 -10.15
C MET A 22 6.83 -5.38 -11.04
N ALA A 23 6.73 -6.67 -11.29
CA ALA A 23 7.71 -7.46 -12.03
C ALA A 23 7.06 -8.07 -13.27
N MET A 24 7.44 -7.59 -14.45
CA MET A 24 6.97 -8.17 -15.71
C MET A 24 7.73 -9.46 -16.03
N THR A 25 7.03 -10.46 -16.56
CA THR A 25 7.65 -11.71 -17.06
C THR A 25 8.34 -11.48 -18.41
N ILE A 26 9.35 -10.62 -18.40
CA ILE A 26 10.23 -10.28 -19.53
C ILE A 26 11.66 -10.59 -19.12
N ASP A 27 12.41 -11.30 -19.96
CA ASP A 27 13.83 -11.57 -19.78
C ASP A 27 14.67 -11.13 -20.98
N GLU A 28 15.93 -11.57 -21.04
CA GLU A 28 16.86 -11.22 -22.11
C GLU A 28 16.40 -11.71 -23.49
N ASP A 29 15.56 -12.75 -23.53
CA ASP A 29 14.97 -13.29 -24.77
C ASP A 29 13.68 -12.54 -25.16
N GLY A 30 13.22 -11.60 -24.32
CA GLY A 30 12.04 -10.77 -24.56
C GLY A 30 10.84 -11.15 -23.70
N MET A 31 9.63 -10.96 -24.25
CA MET A 31 8.38 -11.19 -23.53
C MET A 31 8.05 -12.68 -23.45
N ALA A 32 7.64 -13.16 -22.28
CA ALA A 32 7.24 -14.56 -22.12
C ALA A 32 5.83 -14.81 -22.71
N HIS A 33 5.74 -15.62 -23.77
CA HIS A 33 4.47 -15.95 -24.42
C HIS A 33 3.79 -17.19 -23.82
N SER A 34 4.53 -18.26 -23.51
CA SER A 34 4.00 -19.50 -22.93
C SER A 34 3.90 -19.45 -21.41
N ALA A 35 2.97 -20.21 -20.82
CA ALA A 35 2.82 -20.34 -19.37
C ALA A 35 4.12 -20.82 -18.69
N GLU A 36 4.82 -21.76 -19.32
CA GLU A 36 6.11 -22.28 -18.85
C GLU A 36 7.18 -21.18 -18.77
N LYS A 37 7.34 -20.38 -19.84
CA LYS A 37 8.33 -19.29 -19.84
C LYS A 37 7.92 -18.19 -18.86
N LYS A 38 6.62 -17.90 -18.73
CA LYS A 38 6.11 -16.93 -17.72
C LYS A 38 6.49 -17.35 -16.31
N LEU A 39 6.27 -18.62 -15.96
CA LEU A 39 6.68 -19.18 -14.69
C LEU A 39 8.21 -19.12 -14.51
N ALA A 40 8.98 -19.57 -15.50
CA ALA A 40 10.44 -19.59 -15.41
C ALA A 40 11.02 -18.20 -15.15
N VAL A 41 10.50 -17.17 -15.82
CA VAL A 41 10.92 -15.78 -15.61
C VAL A 41 10.49 -15.28 -14.23
N ALA A 42 9.26 -15.57 -13.79
CA ALA A 42 8.79 -15.18 -12.46
C ALA A 42 9.61 -15.82 -11.34
N GLN A 43 9.92 -17.12 -11.45
CA GLN A 43 10.76 -17.85 -10.49
C GLN A 43 12.16 -17.25 -10.44
N ARG A 44 12.77 -16.95 -11.59
CA ARG A 44 14.09 -16.31 -11.63
C ARG A 44 14.08 -14.94 -10.96
N ILE A 45 13.03 -14.14 -11.17
CA ILE A 45 12.89 -12.84 -10.49
C ILE A 45 12.72 -13.03 -8.98
N ALA A 46 11.84 -13.95 -8.56
CA ALA A 46 11.60 -14.24 -7.15
C ALA A 46 12.85 -14.73 -6.44
N GLN A 47 13.61 -15.61 -7.08
CA GLN A 47 14.87 -16.13 -6.56
C GLN A 47 15.89 -15.01 -6.34
N ILE A 48 16.11 -14.15 -7.34
CA ILE A 48 17.00 -12.98 -7.18
C ILE A 48 16.52 -12.08 -6.04
N ALA A 49 15.22 -11.77 -5.98
CA ALA A 49 14.68 -10.87 -4.97
C ALA A 49 14.76 -11.44 -3.54
N GLN A 50 14.44 -12.73 -3.37
CA GLN A 50 14.41 -13.40 -2.07
C GLN A 50 15.81 -13.78 -1.60
N ASP A 51 16.55 -14.54 -2.41
CA ASP A 51 17.81 -15.15 -1.99
C ASP A 51 18.93 -14.11 -1.88
N GLU A 52 19.00 -13.16 -2.82
CA GLU A 52 20.09 -12.18 -2.86
C GLU A 52 19.80 -10.93 -2.02
N TYR A 53 18.53 -10.51 -1.91
CA TYR A 53 18.16 -9.22 -1.31
C TYR A 53 17.21 -9.31 -0.12
N GLY A 54 16.68 -10.50 0.21
CA GLY A 54 15.75 -10.67 1.33
C GLY A 54 14.39 -9.99 1.13
N VAL A 55 13.98 -9.75 -0.12
CA VAL A 55 12.64 -9.22 -0.43
C VAL A 55 11.63 -10.36 -0.32
N PRO A 56 10.59 -10.27 0.53
CA PRO A 56 9.62 -11.35 0.69
C PRO A 56 8.75 -11.51 -0.57
N ALA A 57 8.25 -12.73 -0.82
CA ALA A 57 7.36 -13.01 -1.96
C ALA A 57 6.12 -12.11 -2.00
N GLU A 58 5.58 -11.77 -0.83
CA GLU A 58 4.46 -10.84 -0.62
C GLU A 58 4.71 -9.43 -1.17
N ALA A 59 5.97 -9.03 -1.35
CA ALA A 59 6.33 -7.74 -1.94
C ALA A 59 6.45 -7.80 -3.47
N LEU A 60 6.24 -8.96 -4.10
CA LEU A 60 6.36 -9.16 -5.54
C LEU A 60 4.99 -9.29 -6.18
N ILE A 61 4.72 -8.43 -7.17
CA ILE A 61 3.51 -8.43 -7.99
C ILE A 61 3.91 -8.75 -9.43
N PHE A 62 3.58 -9.95 -9.91
CA PHE A 62 3.98 -10.42 -11.23
C PHE A 62 2.96 -10.03 -12.31
N ASP A 63 3.41 -9.26 -13.30
CA ASP A 63 2.69 -9.09 -14.56
C ASP A 63 3.05 -10.25 -15.48
N VAL A 64 2.14 -11.22 -15.54
CA VAL A 64 2.29 -12.44 -16.35
C VAL A 64 1.91 -12.23 -17.81
N LEU A 65 1.80 -10.98 -18.27
CA LEU A 65 1.60 -10.52 -19.65
C LEU A 65 0.33 -11.05 -20.32
N THR A 66 -0.48 -10.14 -20.85
CA THR A 66 -1.63 -10.49 -21.69
C THR A 66 -1.39 -10.02 -23.13
N PHE A 67 -1.65 -10.88 -24.09
CA PHE A 67 -1.49 -10.60 -25.53
C PHE A 67 -2.86 -10.65 -26.25
N PRO A 68 -2.99 -9.98 -27.40
CA PRO A 68 -4.25 -9.91 -28.10
C PRO A 68 -4.60 -11.24 -28.78
N ILE A 69 -5.84 -11.70 -28.59
CA ILE A 69 -6.39 -12.90 -29.26
C ILE A 69 -7.32 -12.56 -30.43
N THR A 70 -7.50 -11.26 -30.69
CA THR A 70 -8.43 -10.73 -31.68
C THR A 70 -7.76 -10.28 -32.98
N THR A 71 -6.45 -10.47 -33.12
CA THR A 71 -5.67 -10.02 -34.29
C THR A 71 -5.58 -11.06 -35.42
N GLY A 72 -6.05 -12.29 -35.20
CA GLY A 72 -5.97 -13.37 -36.18
C GLY A 72 -4.58 -13.98 -36.37
N GLN A 73 -3.61 -13.63 -35.53
CA GLN A 73 -2.27 -14.23 -35.57
C GLN A 73 -2.31 -15.62 -34.93
N GLU A 74 -1.92 -16.65 -35.70
CA GLU A 74 -1.99 -18.05 -35.24
C GLU A 74 -1.14 -18.29 -33.97
N GLU A 75 0.02 -17.65 -33.87
CA GLU A 75 0.92 -17.73 -32.72
C GLU A 75 0.30 -17.19 -31.42
N LEU A 76 -0.64 -16.24 -31.52
CA LEU A 76 -1.32 -15.64 -30.37
C LEU A 76 -2.66 -16.28 -30.05
N ARG A 77 -3.09 -17.26 -30.85
CA ARG A 77 -4.40 -17.89 -30.73
C ARG A 77 -4.61 -18.58 -29.38
N ARG A 78 -3.53 -19.07 -28.75
CA ARG A 78 -3.55 -19.67 -27.41
C ARG A 78 -3.16 -18.69 -26.30
N ALA A 79 -2.87 -17.43 -26.60
CA ALA A 79 -2.22 -16.52 -25.65
C ALA A 79 -3.04 -16.25 -24.38
N ALA A 80 -4.37 -16.29 -24.46
CA ALA A 80 -5.24 -16.17 -23.29
C ALA A 80 -5.09 -17.38 -22.35
N ILE A 81 -5.06 -18.60 -22.90
CA ILE A 81 -4.80 -19.83 -22.16
C ILE A 81 -3.42 -19.77 -21.48
N GLU A 82 -2.38 -19.40 -22.25
CA GLU A 82 -1.02 -19.28 -21.72
C GLU A 82 -0.91 -18.25 -20.59
N THR A 83 -1.76 -17.22 -20.62
CA THR A 83 -1.86 -16.23 -19.55
C THR A 83 -2.54 -16.80 -18.31
N ILE A 84 -3.71 -17.42 -18.47
CA ILE A 84 -4.47 -18.04 -17.36
C ILE A 84 -3.64 -19.12 -16.66
N GLU A 85 -3.03 -20.03 -17.43
CA GLU A 85 -2.14 -21.07 -16.89
C GLU A 85 -0.86 -20.47 -16.29
N GLY A 86 -0.33 -19.39 -16.86
CA GLY A 86 0.80 -18.65 -16.30
C GLY A 86 0.50 -18.08 -14.92
N ILE A 87 -0.68 -17.47 -14.71
CA ILE A 87 -1.13 -17.00 -13.38
C ILE A 87 -1.13 -18.18 -12.40
N ARG A 88 -1.83 -19.27 -12.76
CA ARG A 88 -1.99 -20.43 -11.89
C ARG A 88 -0.64 -21.02 -11.50
N ALA A 89 0.25 -21.18 -12.48
CA ALA A 89 1.59 -21.71 -12.27
C ALA A 89 2.42 -20.81 -11.34
N VAL A 90 2.39 -19.48 -11.54
CA VAL A 90 3.09 -18.53 -10.68
C VAL A 90 2.58 -18.58 -9.25
N LYS A 91 1.26 -18.57 -9.04
CA LYS A 91 0.65 -18.63 -7.71
C LYS A 91 0.96 -19.94 -6.97
N GLN A 92 1.01 -21.07 -7.69
CA GLN A 92 1.35 -22.37 -7.11
C GLN A 92 2.83 -22.49 -6.72
N ASN A 93 3.74 -21.92 -7.52
CA ASN A 93 5.18 -22.11 -7.35
C ASN A 93 5.87 -21.00 -6.56
N ILE A 94 5.22 -19.85 -6.38
CA ILE A 94 5.76 -18.71 -5.62
C ILE A 94 4.71 -18.29 -4.58
N PRO A 95 4.51 -19.07 -3.50
CA PRO A 95 3.48 -18.80 -2.51
C PRO A 95 3.62 -17.41 -1.88
N GLY A 96 2.50 -16.71 -1.74
CA GLY A 96 2.45 -15.37 -1.15
C GLY A 96 2.71 -14.23 -2.14
N CYS A 97 3.17 -14.48 -3.36
CA CYS A 97 3.25 -13.44 -4.38
C CYS A 97 1.87 -13.00 -4.87
N PHE A 98 1.82 -11.80 -5.45
CA PHE A 98 0.64 -11.27 -6.13
C PHE A 98 0.84 -11.31 -7.65
N THR A 99 -0.24 -11.24 -8.40
CA THR A 99 -0.25 -11.21 -9.86
C THR A 99 -1.14 -10.07 -10.36
N THR A 100 -0.76 -9.48 -11.49
CA THR A 100 -1.45 -8.34 -12.08
C THR A 100 -1.54 -8.46 -13.59
N LEU A 101 -2.57 -7.89 -14.21
CA LEU A 101 -2.70 -7.88 -15.67
C LEU A 101 -3.35 -6.60 -16.21
N GLY A 102 -2.88 -6.17 -17.38
CA GLY A 102 -3.63 -5.25 -18.25
C GLY A 102 -4.63 -5.99 -19.13
N VAL A 103 -5.84 -6.22 -18.63
CA VAL A 103 -6.86 -7.06 -19.30
C VAL A 103 -7.21 -6.52 -20.69
N SER A 104 -7.21 -5.20 -20.88
CA SER A 104 -7.57 -4.57 -22.16
C SER A 104 -6.67 -4.94 -23.33
N ASN A 105 -5.48 -5.48 -23.08
CA ASN A 105 -4.55 -5.94 -24.13
C ASN A 105 -5.09 -7.15 -24.89
N LEU A 106 -5.90 -7.99 -24.23
CA LEU A 106 -6.54 -9.17 -24.80
C LEU A 106 -7.43 -8.84 -26.00
N SER A 107 -8.20 -7.75 -25.88
CA SER A 107 -9.24 -7.35 -26.81
C SER A 107 -8.80 -6.25 -27.79
N PHE A 108 -7.50 -6.14 -28.05
CA PHE A 108 -6.99 -5.13 -28.97
C PHE A 108 -7.44 -5.41 -30.41
N GLY A 109 -8.05 -4.41 -31.06
CA GLY A 109 -8.47 -4.50 -32.46
C GLY A 109 -9.97 -4.78 -32.68
N VAL A 110 -10.77 -4.96 -31.63
CA VAL A 110 -12.24 -5.07 -31.75
C VAL A 110 -12.98 -3.84 -31.22
N ALA A 111 -14.23 -3.67 -31.65
CA ALA A 111 -15.09 -2.53 -31.31
C ALA A 111 -15.42 -2.46 -29.80
N PRO A 112 -15.68 -1.26 -29.23
CA PRO A 112 -15.85 -1.08 -27.78
C PRO A 112 -16.88 -1.99 -27.11
N HIS A 113 -18.02 -2.24 -27.73
CA HIS A 113 -19.09 -3.11 -27.20
C HIS A 113 -18.65 -4.58 -27.10
N ALA A 114 -17.91 -5.08 -28.10
CA ALA A 114 -17.33 -6.42 -28.08
C ALA A 114 -16.23 -6.57 -27.01
N ARG A 115 -15.50 -5.48 -26.72
CA ARG A 115 -14.43 -5.49 -25.70
C ARG A 115 -14.98 -5.71 -24.30
N ALA A 116 -16.14 -5.15 -23.99
CA ALA A 116 -16.70 -5.20 -22.64
C ALA A 116 -16.98 -6.64 -22.19
N ALA A 117 -17.68 -7.42 -23.02
CA ALA A 117 -17.97 -8.82 -22.74
C ALA A 117 -16.68 -9.67 -22.69
N LEU A 118 -15.80 -9.54 -23.69
CA LEU A 118 -14.58 -10.34 -23.77
C LEU A 118 -13.63 -10.09 -22.59
N ASN A 119 -13.41 -8.83 -22.22
CA ASN A 119 -12.58 -8.47 -21.07
C ASN A 119 -13.16 -9.02 -19.76
N SER A 120 -14.48 -8.97 -19.61
CA SER A 120 -15.17 -9.39 -18.39
C SER A 120 -15.13 -10.91 -18.21
N VAL A 121 -15.37 -11.66 -19.28
CA VAL A 121 -15.25 -13.13 -19.29
C VAL A 121 -13.82 -13.56 -19.01
N PHE A 122 -12.83 -12.94 -19.65
CA PHE A 122 -11.43 -13.25 -19.38
C PHE A 122 -11.02 -12.90 -17.94
N LEU A 123 -11.45 -11.74 -17.42
CA LEU A 123 -11.14 -11.32 -16.06
C LEU A 123 -11.65 -12.35 -15.05
N LYS A 124 -12.88 -12.86 -15.21
CA LYS A 124 -13.42 -13.93 -14.34
C LYS A 124 -12.51 -15.16 -14.31
N HIS A 125 -12.13 -15.67 -15.48
CA HIS A 125 -11.24 -16.84 -15.59
C HIS A 125 -9.83 -16.57 -15.06
N ALA A 126 -9.32 -15.35 -15.21
CA ALA A 126 -8.02 -14.95 -14.66
C ALA A 126 -8.06 -14.87 -13.12
N VAL A 127 -9.13 -14.32 -12.53
CA VAL A 127 -9.34 -14.32 -11.07
C VAL A 127 -9.46 -15.74 -10.53
N ASP A 128 -10.19 -16.62 -11.21
CA ASP A 128 -10.29 -18.04 -10.84
C ASP A 128 -8.94 -18.78 -10.92
N ALA A 129 -8.02 -18.32 -11.77
CA ALA A 129 -6.65 -18.81 -11.81
C ALA A 129 -5.74 -18.22 -10.72
N GLY A 130 -6.19 -17.19 -10.00
CA GLY A 130 -5.49 -16.55 -8.90
C GLY A 130 -4.99 -15.13 -9.17
N LEU A 131 -5.58 -14.41 -10.15
CA LEU A 131 -5.26 -13.01 -10.42
C LEU A 131 -5.63 -12.13 -9.22
N ASP A 132 -4.67 -11.33 -8.73
CA ASP A 132 -4.89 -10.48 -7.55
C ASP A 132 -5.31 -9.05 -7.92
N THR A 133 -4.76 -8.49 -9.01
CA THR A 133 -5.09 -7.12 -9.48
C THR A 133 -5.27 -7.03 -10.99
N ALA A 134 -6.13 -6.13 -11.46
CA ALA A 134 -6.36 -5.89 -12.89
C ALA A 134 -6.35 -4.40 -13.22
N ILE A 135 -5.67 -4.04 -14.31
CA ILE A 135 -5.67 -2.69 -14.88
C ILE A 135 -6.76 -2.64 -15.95
N ILE A 136 -7.90 -2.05 -15.61
CA ILE A 136 -9.11 -1.97 -16.45
C ILE A 136 -9.82 -0.63 -16.27
N ASN A 137 -10.62 -0.24 -17.27
CA ASN A 137 -11.59 0.84 -17.12
C ASN A 137 -12.90 0.26 -16.55
N PRO A 138 -13.31 0.60 -15.31
CA PRO A 138 -14.53 0.05 -14.71
C PRO A 138 -15.81 0.32 -15.50
N ALA A 139 -15.84 1.42 -16.26
CA ALA A 139 -16.99 1.77 -17.08
C ALA A 139 -17.19 0.83 -18.28
N HIS A 140 -16.18 0.03 -18.62
CA HIS A 140 -16.20 -0.88 -19.78
C HIS A 140 -16.23 -2.36 -19.36
N VAL A 141 -16.68 -2.65 -18.13
CA VAL A 141 -16.78 -4.00 -17.58
C VAL A 141 -18.24 -4.31 -17.32
N THR A 142 -18.68 -5.50 -17.71
CA THR A 142 -20.01 -6.03 -17.43
C THR A 142 -19.87 -7.16 -16.42
N PRO A 143 -20.62 -7.19 -15.30
CA PRO A 143 -20.57 -8.31 -14.37
C PRO A 143 -20.76 -9.65 -15.09
N TYR A 144 -19.94 -10.65 -14.80
CA TYR A 144 -19.96 -11.93 -15.53
C TYR A 144 -21.34 -12.61 -15.51
N ALA A 145 -22.08 -12.48 -14.41
CA ALA A 145 -23.42 -13.03 -14.24
C ALA A 145 -24.48 -12.35 -15.14
N GLU A 146 -24.23 -11.11 -15.58
CA GLU A 146 -25.16 -10.31 -16.38
C GLU A 146 -24.89 -10.42 -17.90
N ILE A 147 -23.81 -11.12 -18.28
CA ILE A 147 -23.48 -11.39 -19.68
C ILE A 147 -24.37 -12.54 -20.18
N PRO A 148 -25.12 -12.37 -21.28
CA PRO A 148 -25.96 -13.44 -21.85
C PRO A 148 -25.17 -14.71 -22.17
N ASP A 149 -25.78 -15.89 -22.01
CA ASP A 149 -25.14 -17.20 -22.21
C ASP A 149 -24.47 -17.36 -23.58
N GLU A 150 -25.13 -16.88 -24.64
CA GLU A 150 -24.57 -16.92 -26.00
C GLU A 150 -23.30 -16.07 -26.11
N GLN A 151 -23.31 -14.86 -25.54
CA GLN A 151 -22.14 -13.99 -25.52
C GLN A 151 -21.00 -14.59 -24.69
N ARG A 152 -21.31 -15.22 -23.54
CA ARG A 152 -20.34 -15.92 -22.71
C ARG A 152 -19.70 -17.08 -23.47
N ALA A 153 -20.51 -17.93 -24.10
CA ALA A 153 -20.02 -19.05 -24.89
C ALA A 153 -19.10 -18.61 -26.04
N LEU A 154 -19.46 -17.53 -26.76
CA LEU A 154 -18.61 -16.97 -27.82
C LEU A 154 -17.27 -16.44 -27.30
N CYS A 155 -17.29 -15.75 -26.15
CA CYS A 155 -16.06 -15.25 -25.52
C CYS A 155 -15.18 -16.42 -25.06
N GLU A 156 -15.75 -17.46 -24.44
CA GLU A 156 -15.01 -18.63 -23.98
C GLU A 156 -14.45 -19.48 -25.11
N ASP A 157 -15.20 -19.65 -26.20
CA ASP A 157 -14.72 -20.32 -27.42
C ASP A 157 -13.45 -19.64 -27.93
N LEU A 158 -13.40 -18.30 -27.88
CA LEU A 158 -12.25 -17.50 -28.28
C LEU A 158 -11.10 -17.57 -27.24
N ILE A 159 -11.39 -17.38 -25.95
CA ILE A 159 -10.39 -17.39 -24.86
C ILE A 159 -9.71 -18.76 -24.75
N PHE A 160 -10.48 -19.84 -24.82
CA PHE A 160 -9.97 -21.20 -24.67
C PHE A 160 -9.64 -21.88 -26.00
N ASN A 161 -9.74 -21.15 -27.11
CA ASN A 161 -9.48 -21.66 -28.45
C ASN A 161 -10.17 -23.02 -28.71
N ARG A 162 -11.46 -23.13 -28.34
CA ARG A 162 -12.22 -24.39 -28.40
C ARG A 162 -12.53 -24.84 -29.83
N ARG A 163 -12.38 -23.93 -30.80
CA ARG A 163 -12.77 -24.10 -32.20
C ARG A 163 -11.93 -23.24 -33.15
N GLU A 164 -11.86 -23.63 -34.41
CA GLU A 164 -11.11 -22.90 -35.45
C GLU A 164 -11.72 -21.58 -35.89
N ASP A 165 -13.04 -21.53 -35.94
CA ASP A 165 -13.82 -20.36 -36.36
C ASP A 165 -14.21 -19.44 -35.19
N ALA A 166 -13.58 -19.57 -34.02
CA ALA A 166 -13.95 -18.84 -32.79
C ALA A 166 -13.93 -17.31 -33.00
N LEU A 167 -12.82 -16.80 -33.56
CA LEU A 167 -12.64 -15.38 -33.83
C LEU A 167 -13.63 -14.87 -34.87
N ALA A 168 -13.84 -15.63 -35.95
CA ALA A 168 -14.78 -15.26 -37.00
C ALA A 168 -16.22 -15.17 -36.46
N ARG A 169 -16.65 -16.15 -35.64
CA ARG A 169 -17.96 -16.13 -35.01
C ARG A 169 -18.14 -14.97 -34.03
N PHE A 170 -17.11 -14.71 -33.23
CA PHE A 170 -17.11 -13.58 -32.30
C PHE A 170 -17.28 -12.25 -33.05
N ILE A 171 -16.49 -12.02 -34.10
CA ILE A 171 -16.58 -10.81 -34.94
C ILE A 171 -17.96 -10.70 -35.57
N ASN A 172 -18.44 -11.77 -36.24
CA ASN A 172 -19.75 -11.77 -36.90
C ASN A 172 -20.90 -11.45 -35.94
N PHE A 173 -20.89 -12.02 -34.74
CA PHE A 173 -21.92 -11.76 -33.74
C PHE A 173 -21.96 -10.29 -33.33
N TYR A 174 -20.81 -9.69 -33.01
CA TYR A 174 -20.77 -8.30 -32.53
C TYR A 174 -20.91 -7.27 -33.66
N GLU A 175 -20.59 -7.62 -34.91
CA GLU A 175 -20.92 -6.78 -36.07
C GLU A 175 -22.42 -6.76 -36.36
N GLN A 176 -23.09 -7.91 -36.29
CA GLN A 176 -24.54 -8.02 -36.56
C GLN A 176 -25.39 -7.43 -35.43
N ASN A 177 -24.94 -7.51 -34.18
CA ASN A 177 -25.68 -7.04 -33.02
C ASN A 177 -25.28 -5.63 -32.54
N ALA A 178 -24.40 -4.92 -33.27
CA ALA A 178 -23.92 -3.58 -32.92
C ALA A 178 -25.04 -2.52 -32.75
N ALA A 179 -26.22 -2.74 -33.33
CA ALA A 179 -27.35 -1.83 -33.31
C ALA A 179 -28.50 -2.23 -32.35
N ALA A 180 -28.46 -3.43 -31.77
CA ALA A 180 -29.62 -4.02 -31.06
C ALA A 180 -29.57 -3.88 -29.53
N GLU A 181 -28.49 -3.36 -28.94
CA GLU A 181 -28.31 -3.33 -27.47
C GLU A 181 -29.22 -2.33 -26.73
N THR A 182 -30.00 -1.50 -27.43
CA THR A 182 -30.77 -0.41 -26.79
C THR A 182 -32.28 -0.65 -26.67
N GLU A 183 -32.88 -1.61 -27.38
CA GLU A 183 -34.34 -1.74 -27.40
C GLU A 183 -34.77 -3.20 -27.23
N THR A 184 -35.57 -3.46 -26.20
CA THR A 184 -36.22 -4.74 -25.81
C THR A 184 -35.43 -5.72 -24.93
N ARG A 185 -34.98 -5.28 -23.74
CA ARG A 185 -34.88 -6.22 -22.59
C ARG A 185 -36.25 -6.28 -21.90
N ALA A 186 -36.85 -7.46 -21.84
CA ALA A 186 -38.00 -7.74 -20.99
C ALA A 186 -37.68 -7.37 -19.54
N ASP A 187 -38.66 -6.90 -18.76
CA ASP A 187 -38.48 -6.58 -17.34
C ASP A 187 -37.99 -7.83 -16.60
N PRO A 188 -36.73 -7.85 -16.11
CA PRO A 188 -36.15 -9.02 -15.45
C PRO A 188 -36.81 -9.33 -14.10
N THR A 189 -37.64 -8.43 -13.59
CA THR A 189 -38.39 -8.60 -12.33
C THR A 189 -39.84 -9.04 -12.55
N ALA A 190 -40.23 -9.29 -13.81
CA ALA A 190 -41.57 -9.76 -14.13
C ALA A 190 -41.85 -11.13 -13.48
N GLY A 191 -42.84 -11.17 -12.59
CA GLY A 191 -43.26 -12.39 -11.87
C GLY A 191 -42.55 -12.62 -10.53
N MET A 192 -41.57 -11.79 -10.14
CA MET A 192 -40.97 -11.83 -8.81
C MET A 192 -41.95 -11.27 -7.75
N THR A 193 -41.91 -11.82 -6.53
CA THR A 193 -42.50 -11.18 -5.36
C THR A 193 -41.80 -9.86 -5.06
N VAL A 194 -42.41 -8.99 -4.24
CA VAL A 194 -41.81 -7.69 -3.89
C VAL A 194 -40.48 -7.86 -3.16
N GLY A 195 -40.37 -8.87 -2.28
CA GLY A 195 -39.15 -9.21 -1.56
C GLY A 195 -38.03 -9.63 -2.52
N GLU A 196 -38.32 -10.56 -3.44
CA GLU A 196 -37.37 -11.00 -4.48
C GLU A 196 -36.96 -9.84 -5.40
N ARG A 197 -37.89 -8.96 -5.77
CA ARG A 197 -37.61 -7.77 -6.58
C ARG A 197 -36.70 -6.79 -5.84
N LEU A 198 -36.96 -6.52 -4.57
CA LEU A 198 -36.13 -5.64 -3.75
C LEU A 198 -34.71 -6.21 -3.56
N HIS A 199 -34.61 -7.51 -3.27
CA HIS A 199 -33.34 -8.25 -3.24
C HIS A 199 -32.59 -8.10 -4.57
N TRP A 200 -33.27 -8.36 -5.69
CA TRP A 200 -32.71 -8.26 -7.02
C TRP A 200 -32.19 -6.84 -7.32
N LYS A 201 -32.95 -5.80 -6.94
CA LYS A 201 -32.56 -4.40 -7.13
C LYS A 201 -31.27 -4.05 -6.37
N ILE A 202 -31.08 -4.57 -5.16
CA ILE A 202 -29.85 -4.37 -4.38
C ILE A 202 -28.66 -5.05 -5.08
N VAL A 203 -28.79 -6.31 -5.47
CA VAL A 203 -27.73 -7.08 -6.15
C VAL A 203 -27.37 -6.45 -7.51
N HIS A 204 -28.36 -5.95 -8.25
CA HIS A 204 -28.22 -5.39 -9.60
C HIS A 204 -28.14 -3.87 -9.65
N ARG A 205 -27.95 -3.22 -8.49
CA ARG A 205 -27.60 -1.80 -8.37
C ARG A 205 -28.68 -0.86 -8.93
N LYS A 206 -29.96 -1.22 -8.78
CA LYS A 206 -31.12 -0.44 -9.21
C LYS A 206 -31.71 0.36 -8.05
N LYS A 207 -31.70 1.68 -8.16
CA LYS A 207 -32.13 2.59 -7.09
C LYS A 207 -33.61 2.92 -7.15
N GLU A 208 -34.21 2.72 -8.32
CA GLU A 208 -35.56 3.15 -8.65
C GLU A 208 -36.61 2.25 -7.99
N GLY A 209 -37.53 2.86 -7.24
CA GLY A 209 -38.67 2.17 -6.62
C GLY A 209 -38.32 1.25 -5.44
N VAL A 210 -37.13 1.40 -4.85
CA VAL A 210 -36.71 0.63 -3.66
C VAL A 210 -37.57 0.98 -2.45
N GLU A 211 -37.86 2.26 -2.25
CA GLU A 211 -38.70 2.75 -1.17
C GLU A 211 -40.12 2.21 -1.27
N SER A 212 -40.69 2.24 -2.48
CA SER A 212 -42.03 1.70 -2.75
C SER A 212 -42.12 0.19 -2.50
N ASP A 213 -41.05 -0.57 -2.79
CA ASP A 213 -41.01 -2.00 -2.52
C ASP A 213 -40.96 -2.27 -1.00
N ILE A 214 -40.23 -1.45 -0.24
CA ILE A 214 -40.21 -1.51 1.22
C ILE A 214 -41.58 -1.20 1.80
N ASP A 215 -42.23 -0.10 1.37
CA ASP A 215 -43.56 0.28 1.85
C ASP A 215 -44.57 -0.84 1.64
N THR A 216 -44.51 -1.50 0.47
CA THR A 216 -45.38 -2.63 0.15
C THR A 216 -45.08 -3.84 1.05
N LEU A 217 -43.80 -4.16 1.29
CA LEU A 217 -43.42 -5.26 2.20
C LEU A 217 -43.87 -5.02 3.64
N ILE A 218 -43.78 -3.78 4.14
CA ILE A 218 -44.28 -3.44 5.47
C ILE A 218 -45.80 -3.57 5.52
N ALA A 219 -46.51 -3.07 4.51
CA ALA A 219 -47.97 -3.17 4.43
C ALA A 219 -48.44 -4.63 4.35
N ASP A 220 -47.80 -5.46 3.52
CA ASP A 220 -48.13 -6.87 3.36
C ASP A 220 -47.85 -7.66 4.66
N GLY A 221 -46.72 -7.39 5.32
CA GLY A 221 -46.38 -8.02 6.60
C GLY A 221 -47.36 -7.67 7.72
N LEU A 222 -47.79 -6.41 7.81
CA LEU A 222 -48.82 -5.98 8.75
C LEU A 222 -50.19 -6.60 8.43
N ALA A 223 -50.56 -6.66 7.14
CA ALA A 223 -51.80 -7.27 6.69
C ALA A 223 -51.87 -8.78 7.01
N ALA A 224 -50.75 -9.49 6.94
CA ALA A 224 -50.66 -10.89 7.34
C ALA A 224 -50.97 -11.11 8.84
N GLU A 225 -50.71 -10.10 9.68
CA GLU A 225 -51.09 -10.08 11.10
C GLU A 225 -52.50 -9.50 11.34
N GLY A 226 -53.26 -9.20 10.28
CA GLY A 226 -54.60 -8.61 10.37
C GLY A 226 -54.59 -7.12 10.75
N ARG A 227 -53.46 -6.42 10.58
CA ARG A 227 -53.30 -5.00 10.90
C ARG A 227 -53.23 -4.16 9.62
N GLN A 228 -53.66 -2.90 9.68
CA GLN A 228 -53.55 -1.96 8.56
C GLN A 228 -52.33 -1.07 8.73
N PHE A 229 -51.63 -0.78 7.64
CA PHE A 229 -50.43 0.07 7.63
C PHE A 229 -50.67 1.47 8.22
N ASP A 230 -51.85 2.04 7.97
CA ASP A 230 -52.23 3.38 8.45
C ASP A 230 -52.78 3.39 9.89
N ASP A 231 -52.90 2.23 10.56
CA ASP A 231 -53.39 2.16 11.92
C ASP A 231 -52.34 2.67 12.92
N PRO A 232 -52.62 3.72 13.71
CA PRO A 232 -51.68 4.25 14.71
C PRO A 232 -51.15 3.18 15.69
N ALA A 233 -51.93 2.12 15.95
CA ALA A 233 -51.55 1.05 16.86
C ALA A 233 -50.32 0.25 16.39
N VAL A 234 -50.00 0.23 15.10
CA VAL A 234 -48.82 -0.50 14.56
C VAL A 234 -47.50 0.20 14.91
N ALA A 235 -47.56 1.48 15.29
CA ALA A 235 -46.42 2.29 15.74
C ALA A 235 -46.25 2.31 17.27
N VAL A 236 -47.21 1.75 18.02
CA VAL A 236 -47.16 1.69 19.48
C VAL A 236 -46.36 0.46 19.87
N LYS A 237 -45.34 0.67 20.70
CA LYS A 237 -44.55 -0.42 21.28
C LYS A 237 -45.38 -1.23 22.27
N ASP A 238 -45.25 -2.54 22.18
CA ASP A 238 -45.79 -3.47 23.16
C ASP A 238 -44.95 -3.40 24.47
N GLU A 239 -45.62 -3.38 25.62
CA GLU A 239 -44.96 -3.18 26.93
C GLU A 239 -44.08 -4.38 27.34
N GLU A 240 -44.34 -5.57 26.80
CA GLU A 240 -43.62 -6.81 27.15
C GLU A 240 -42.41 -7.04 26.23
N THR A 241 -42.51 -6.63 24.97
CA THR A 241 -41.48 -6.86 23.94
C THR A 241 -40.66 -5.61 23.56
N ASP A 242 -41.06 -4.42 24.02
CA ASP A 242 -40.46 -3.11 23.67
C ASP A 242 -40.35 -2.85 22.16
N ALA A 243 -41.16 -3.55 21.38
CA ALA A 243 -41.21 -3.49 19.91
C ALA A 243 -42.64 -3.18 19.45
N SER A 244 -42.76 -2.36 18.43
CA SER A 244 -44.01 -2.08 17.75
C SER A 244 -44.25 -3.13 16.65
N PRO A 245 -45.51 -3.42 16.29
CA PRO A 245 -45.84 -4.35 15.21
C PRO A 245 -45.15 -3.98 13.88
N ARG A 246 -45.10 -2.70 13.51
CA ARG A 246 -44.37 -2.26 12.31
C ARG A 246 -42.85 -2.45 12.46
N GLY A 247 -42.31 -2.28 13.67
CA GLY A 247 -40.90 -2.49 13.97
C GLY A 247 -40.49 -3.94 13.80
N ILE A 248 -41.33 -4.88 14.25
CA ILE A 248 -41.13 -6.33 14.06
C ILE A 248 -41.11 -6.68 12.57
N VAL A 249 -42.09 -6.20 11.79
CA VAL A 249 -42.12 -6.43 10.34
C VAL A 249 -40.92 -5.80 9.65
N ALA A 250 -40.52 -4.58 10.04
CA ALA A 250 -39.35 -3.90 9.49
C ALA A 250 -38.04 -4.67 9.78
N VAL A 251 -37.89 -5.23 10.98
CA VAL A 251 -36.77 -6.13 11.31
C VAL A 251 -36.81 -7.39 10.44
N GLY A 252 -37.99 -7.94 10.15
CA GLY A 252 -38.16 -9.04 9.19
C GLY A 252 -37.66 -8.67 7.78
N VAL A 253 -38.10 -7.53 7.24
CA VAL A 253 -37.63 -7.04 5.93
C VAL A 253 -36.10 -6.84 5.90
N LEU A 254 -35.53 -6.30 6.99
CA LEU A 254 -34.08 -6.18 7.13
C LEU A 254 -33.37 -7.54 7.06
N ASN A 255 -33.82 -8.50 7.88
CA ASN A 255 -33.15 -9.80 8.06
C ASN A 255 -33.38 -10.78 6.91
N ASP A 256 -34.55 -10.72 6.27
CA ASP A 256 -34.97 -11.74 5.30
C ASP A 256 -34.77 -11.28 3.85
N VAL A 257 -34.61 -9.97 3.59
CA VAL A 257 -34.44 -9.41 2.24
C VAL A 257 -33.15 -8.63 2.10
N LEU A 258 -32.95 -7.59 2.92
CA LEU A 258 -31.84 -6.65 2.73
C LEU A 258 -30.49 -7.27 3.09
N LEU A 259 -30.38 -7.93 4.25
CA LEU A 259 -29.15 -8.60 4.68
C LEU A 259 -28.75 -9.76 3.76
N PRO A 260 -29.66 -10.66 3.33
CA PRO A 260 -29.36 -11.71 2.35
C PRO A 260 -28.90 -11.14 1.01
N ALA A 261 -29.50 -10.06 0.51
CA ALA A 261 -29.05 -9.40 -0.72
C ALA A 261 -27.61 -8.88 -0.61
N MET A 262 -27.26 -8.25 0.52
CA MET A 262 -25.90 -7.78 0.76
C MET A 262 -24.90 -8.90 0.97
N LYS A 263 -25.33 -10.02 1.58
CA LYS A 263 -24.53 -11.24 1.66
C LYS A 263 -24.22 -11.78 0.27
N GLU A 264 -25.21 -11.87 -0.61
CA GLU A 264 -24.99 -12.30 -2.00
C GLU A 264 -24.03 -11.37 -2.76
N VAL A 265 -24.15 -10.05 -2.60
CA VAL A 265 -23.17 -9.09 -3.16
C VAL A 265 -21.76 -9.39 -2.63
N GLY A 266 -21.63 -9.70 -1.34
CA GLY A 266 -20.39 -10.12 -0.71
C GLY A 266 -19.83 -11.43 -1.29
N ASP A 267 -20.67 -12.44 -1.48
CA ASP A 267 -20.31 -13.74 -2.05
C ASP A 267 -19.88 -13.60 -3.53
N LEU A 268 -20.58 -12.76 -4.30
CA LEU A 268 -20.24 -12.45 -5.68
C LEU A 268 -18.93 -11.66 -5.78
N PHE A 269 -18.65 -10.76 -4.84
CA PHE A 269 -17.36 -10.08 -4.74
C PHE A 269 -16.23 -11.05 -4.34
N GLY A 270 -16.47 -11.89 -3.33
CA GLY A 270 -15.51 -12.89 -2.84
C GLY A 270 -15.17 -13.96 -3.89
N SER A 271 -16.12 -14.30 -4.76
CA SER A 271 -15.92 -15.19 -5.90
C SER A 271 -15.39 -14.50 -7.17
N GLY A 272 -15.08 -13.20 -7.09
CA GLY A 272 -14.54 -12.41 -8.20
C GLY A 272 -15.52 -12.09 -9.33
N GLN A 273 -16.82 -12.32 -9.13
CA GLN A 273 -17.87 -12.02 -10.11
C GLN A 273 -18.29 -10.55 -10.09
N LEU A 274 -18.08 -9.86 -8.97
CA LEU A 274 -18.23 -8.41 -8.84
C LEU A 274 -16.89 -7.74 -8.52
N ILE A 275 -16.73 -6.51 -8.99
CA ILE A 275 -15.60 -5.62 -8.66
C ILE A 275 -16.02 -4.57 -7.64
N LEU A 276 -15.05 -4.01 -6.91
CA LEU A 276 -15.30 -3.03 -5.84
C LEU A 276 -16.24 -1.88 -6.24
N PRO A 277 -16.13 -1.26 -7.44
CA PRO A 277 -17.09 -0.23 -7.87
C PRO A 277 -18.56 -0.67 -7.86
N PHE A 278 -18.85 -1.93 -8.22
CA PHE A 278 -20.21 -2.47 -8.23
C PHE A 278 -20.72 -2.74 -6.82
N VAL A 279 -19.85 -3.22 -5.93
CA VAL A 279 -20.17 -3.38 -4.51
C VAL A 279 -20.55 -2.04 -3.89
N LEU A 280 -19.81 -0.96 -4.22
CA LEU A 280 -20.14 0.39 -3.74
C LEU A 280 -21.51 0.87 -4.26
N GLN A 281 -21.85 0.58 -5.52
CA GLN A 281 -23.17 0.92 -6.06
C GLN A 281 -24.29 0.12 -5.40
N SER A 282 -24.11 -1.17 -5.13
CA SER A 282 -25.06 -1.97 -4.36
C SER A 282 -25.19 -1.45 -2.92
N ALA A 283 -24.09 -1.03 -2.31
CA ALA A 283 -24.10 -0.39 -0.99
C ALA A 283 -24.85 0.95 -0.99
N GLU A 284 -24.82 1.72 -2.08
CA GLU A 284 -25.66 2.92 -2.22
C GLU A 284 -27.15 2.59 -2.27
N VAL A 285 -27.54 1.53 -2.99
CA VAL A 285 -28.93 1.03 -3.01
C VAL A 285 -29.34 0.54 -1.62
N MET A 286 -28.49 -0.24 -0.96
CA MET A 286 -28.70 -0.73 0.40
C MET A 286 -28.84 0.42 1.40
N LYS A 287 -27.97 1.43 1.33
CA LYS A 287 -28.06 2.63 2.19
C LYS A 287 -29.40 3.35 1.99
N LYS A 288 -29.86 3.45 0.75
CA LYS A 288 -31.16 4.04 0.42
C LYS A 288 -32.31 3.21 1.00
N ALA A 289 -32.24 1.88 0.86
CA ALA A 289 -33.21 0.95 1.44
C ALA A 289 -33.26 1.05 2.97
N VAL A 290 -32.12 0.99 3.63
CA VAL A 290 -32.02 1.08 5.10
C VAL A 290 -32.49 2.44 5.60
N ALA A 291 -32.09 3.55 4.98
CA ALA A 291 -32.52 4.89 5.39
C ALA A 291 -34.04 5.07 5.29
N HIS A 292 -34.69 4.39 4.35
CA HIS A 292 -36.15 4.36 4.26
C HIS A 292 -36.77 3.42 5.30
N LEU A 293 -36.18 2.24 5.50
CA LEU A 293 -36.63 1.25 6.49
C LEU A 293 -36.50 1.74 7.94
N GLU A 294 -35.52 2.60 8.24
CA GLU A 294 -35.32 3.26 9.54
C GLU A 294 -36.54 4.07 10.01
N GLN A 295 -37.42 4.50 9.10
CA GLN A 295 -38.67 5.17 9.46
C GLN A 295 -39.67 4.23 10.15
N TYR A 296 -39.51 2.92 9.96
CA TYR A 296 -40.36 1.86 10.50
C TYR A 296 -39.72 1.12 11.68
N LEU A 297 -38.39 1.13 11.78
CA LEU A 297 -37.68 0.49 12.89
C LEU A 297 -37.91 1.24 14.21
N ASP A 298 -38.12 0.48 15.28
CA ASP A 298 -38.07 1.03 16.62
C ASP A 298 -36.62 1.35 16.99
N LYS A 299 -36.41 2.49 17.65
CA LYS A 299 -35.11 2.78 18.26
C LYS A 299 -34.88 1.76 19.38
N LEU A 300 -34.01 0.79 19.12
CA LEU A 300 -33.52 -0.15 20.11
C LEU A 300 -32.50 0.56 21.02
N GLU A 301 -32.93 0.92 22.21
CA GLU A 301 -32.01 1.12 23.32
C GLU A 301 -31.79 -0.25 23.99
N GLY A 302 -30.61 -0.88 23.84
CA GLY A 302 -30.14 -1.82 24.88
C GLY A 302 -29.59 -3.21 24.53
N SER A 303 -29.48 -3.68 23.27
CA SER A 303 -28.69 -4.90 23.00
C SER A 303 -27.74 -4.73 21.81
N THR A 304 -26.45 -4.90 22.05
CA THR A 304 -25.39 -4.82 21.03
C THR A 304 -24.46 -6.02 21.15
N LYS A 305 -23.94 -6.50 20.02
CA LYS A 305 -22.89 -7.53 19.98
C LYS A 305 -21.55 -7.02 20.52
N GLY A 306 -21.36 -5.71 20.55
CA GLY A 306 -20.15 -5.06 21.04
C GLY A 306 -20.07 -3.60 20.60
N LYS A 307 -19.24 -2.82 21.28
CA LYS A 307 -19.03 -1.39 21.03
C LYS A 307 -17.68 -1.14 20.37
N VAL A 308 -17.66 -0.36 19.30
CA VAL A 308 -16.43 -0.01 18.57
C VAL A 308 -16.29 1.50 18.46
N VAL A 309 -15.13 2.04 18.83
CA VAL A 309 -14.78 3.43 18.50
C VAL A 309 -14.02 3.45 17.18
N LEU A 310 -14.52 4.18 16.19
CA LEU A 310 -13.88 4.34 14.88
C LEU A 310 -13.39 5.77 14.68
N ALA A 311 -12.17 5.93 14.17
CA ALA A 311 -11.61 7.24 13.87
C ALA A 311 -10.65 7.21 12.69
N THR A 312 -10.72 8.24 11.85
CA THR A 312 -9.60 8.56 10.94
C THR A 312 -8.59 9.39 11.74
N VAL A 313 -7.34 8.92 11.77
CA VAL A 313 -6.30 9.46 12.64
C VAL A 313 -5.98 10.93 12.36
N TYR A 314 -5.40 11.61 13.34
CA TYR A 314 -5.02 13.02 13.25
C TYR A 314 -4.19 13.33 11.99
N GLY A 315 -4.53 14.44 11.34
CA GLY A 315 -3.90 14.88 10.10
C GLY A 315 -4.40 14.18 8.83
N ASP A 316 -5.30 13.19 8.94
CA ASP A 316 -5.89 12.53 7.78
C ASP A 316 -7.37 12.87 7.62
N VAL A 317 -7.75 13.23 6.39
CA VAL A 317 -9.07 13.79 6.05
C VAL A 317 -9.95 12.79 5.30
N HIS A 318 -9.41 11.62 4.98
CA HIS A 318 -10.09 10.63 4.17
C HIS A 318 -10.87 9.67 5.06
N ASP A 319 -12.17 9.53 4.80
CA ASP A 319 -13.09 8.79 5.66
C ASP A 319 -13.99 7.81 4.88
N ILE A 320 -13.85 7.70 3.56
CA ILE A 320 -14.68 6.80 2.71
C ILE A 320 -14.60 5.36 3.21
N GLY A 321 -13.39 4.82 3.36
CA GLY A 321 -13.19 3.45 3.84
C GLY A 321 -13.71 3.23 5.27
N LYS A 322 -13.48 4.20 6.18
CA LYS A 322 -14.01 4.17 7.55
C LYS A 322 -15.54 4.18 7.58
N ASN A 323 -16.19 5.00 6.76
CA ASN A 323 -17.64 5.09 6.69
C ASN A 323 -18.27 3.77 6.18
N LEU A 324 -17.58 3.08 5.27
CA LEU A 324 -17.99 1.73 4.87
C LEU A 324 -17.90 0.75 6.05
N VAL A 325 -16.78 0.73 6.78
CA VAL A 325 -16.60 -0.12 7.98
C VAL A 325 -17.67 0.18 9.03
N HIS A 326 -17.95 1.45 9.30
CA HIS A 326 -19.04 1.87 10.19
C HIS A 326 -20.36 1.23 9.74
N THR A 327 -20.75 1.43 8.49
CA THR A 327 -22.03 0.92 7.96
C THR A 327 -22.11 -0.61 8.11
N ILE A 328 -21.04 -1.32 7.80
CA ILE A 328 -20.99 -2.79 7.90
C ILE A 328 -21.11 -3.26 9.36
N LEU A 329 -20.34 -2.68 10.28
CA LEU A 329 -20.41 -3.06 11.70
C LEU A 329 -21.77 -2.75 12.32
N ALA A 330 -22.32 -1.55 12.06
CA ALA A 330 -23.63 -1.14 12.54
C ALA A 330 -24.73 -2.09 12.04
N ASN A 331 -24.73 -2.41 10.74
CA ASN A 331 -25.69 -3.34 10.14
C ASN A 331 -25.57 -4.77 10.67
N ASN A 332 -24.43 -5.13 11.29
CA ASN A 332 -24.20 -6.45 11.86
C ASN A 332 -24.37 -6.52 13.38
N GLY A 333 -24.98 -5.49 14.00
CA GLY A 333 -25.38 -5.49 15.40
C GLY A 333 -24.36 -4.91 16.38
N TYR A 334 -23.30 -4.25 15.88
CA TYR A 334 -22.35 -3.52 16.72
C TYR A 334 -22.79 -2.07 16.92
N THR A 335 -22.56 -1.52 18.12
CA THR A 335 -22.68 -0.09 18.36
C THR A 335 -21.39 0.60 17.94
N VAL A 336 -21.45 1.47 16.93
CA VAL A 336 -20.29 2.16 16.38
C VAL A 336 -20.28 3.62 16.81
N TYR A 337 -19.22 4.05 17.50
CA TYR A 337 -18.94 5.43 17.85
C TYR A 337 -17.93 6.00 16.86
N ASP A 338 -18.42 6.60 15.79
CA ASP A 338 -17.60 7.19 14.75
C ASP A 338 -17.23 8.64 15.10
N LEU A 339 -15.93 8.87 15.36
CA LEU A 339 -15.40 10.18 15.73
C LEU A 339 -15.08 11.07 14.52
N GLY A 340 -15.28 10.56 13.30
CA GLY A 340 -15.01 11.28 12.07
C GLY A 340 -13.53 11.27 11.70
N LYS A 341 -13.01 12.43 11.28
CA LYS A 341 -11.68 12.58 10.68
C LYS A 341 -10.83 13.64 11.35
N GLN A 342 -9.52 13.54 11.15
CA GLN A 342 -8.51 14.32 11.85
C GLN A 342 -8.63 14.22 13.38
N VAL A 343 -8.95 13.03 13.89
CA VAL A 343 -9.27 12.87 15.31
C VAL A 343 -7.97 12.77 16.13
N PRO A 344 -7.76 13.66 17.12
CA PRO A 344 -6.61 13.57 18.02
C PRO A 344 -6.60 12.25 18.80
N LEU A 345 -5.41 11.72 19.05
CA LEU A 345 -5.24 10.43 19.73
C LEU A 345 -5.95 10.37 21.09
N ASN A 346 -5.80 11.41 21.91
CA ASN A 346 -6.41 11.46 23.24
C ASN A 346 -7.93 11.39 23.17
N THR A 347 -8.55 12.04 22.20
CA THR A 347 -10.00 11.99 21.98
C THR A 347 -10.48 10.58 21.66
N ILE A 348 -9.71 9.82 20.87
CA ILE A 348 -10.03 8.41 20.56
C ILE A 348 -10.01 7.56 21.83
N ILE A 349 -8.93 7.66 22.61
CA ILE A 349 -8.75 6.87 23.83
C ILE A 349 -9.79 7.26 24.89
N GLU A 350 -10.00 8.56 25.11
CA GLU A 350 -11.01 9.08 26.05
C GLU A 350 -12.39 8.59 25.67
N LYS A 351 -12.76 8.62 24.39
CA LYS A 351 -14.05 8.10 23.95
C LYS A 351 -14.17 6.59 24.17
N ALA A 352 -13.12 5.82 23.89
CA ALA A 352 -13.12 4.38 24.11
C ALA A 352 -13.32 4.01 25.58
N VAL A 353 -12.70 4.77 26.49
CA VAL A 353 -12.91 4.63 27.94
C VAL A 353 -14.32 5.06 28.34
N GLU A 354 -14.80 6.21 27.86
CA GLU A 354 -16.12 6.77 28.18
C GLU A 354 -17.25 5.79 27.86
N VAL A 355 -17.21 5.15 26.69
CA VAL A 355 -18.29 4.26 26.24
C VAL A 355 -18.12 2.81 26.65
N GLY A 356 -16.96 2.47 27.22
CA GLY A 356 -16.54 1.08 27.48
C GLY A 356 -16.47 0.28 26.18
N ALA A 357 -15.65 0.74 25.23
CA ALA A 357 -15.51 0.10 23.92
C ALA A 357 -14.86 -1.28 24.02
N ASP A 358 -15.30 -2.21 23.19
CA ASP A 358 -14.70 -3.54 23.08
C ASP A 358 -13.47 -3.55 22.15
N ALA A 359 -13.38 -2.56 21.25
CA ALA A 359 -12.27 -2.37 20.33
C ALA A 359 -12.16 -0.91 19.82
N ILE A 360 -10.97 -0.55 19.35
CA ILE A 360 -10.68 0.73 18.68
C ILE A 360 -10.29 0.45 17.23
N GLY A 361 -10.96 1.05 16.27
CA GLY A 361 -10.61 0.99 14.85
C GLY A 361 -10.00 2.30 14.34
N LEU A 362 -8.80 2.21 13.76
CA LEU A 362 -8.04 3.34 13.24
C LEU A 362 -7.93 3.26 11.72
N SER A 363 -8.20 4.37 11.05
CA SER A 363 -8.06 4.51 9.59
C SER A 363 -7.01 5.56 9.21
N ALA A 364 -6.16 5.25 8.23
CA ALA A 364 -5.26 6.20 7.57
C ALA A 364 -5.12 5.92 6.07
N LEU A 365 -5.14 6.98 5.26
CA LEU A 365 -4.84 6.93 3.82
C LEU A 365 -3.37 7.25 3.53
N LEU A 366 -2.76 8.16 4.30
CA LEU A 366 -1.39 8.62 4.02
C LEU A 366 -0.35 7.90 4.87
N VAL A 367 0.83 7.66 4.30
CA VAL A 367 1.96 7.06 5.04
C VAL A 367 2.40 7.98 6.19
N SER A 368 2.34 9.30 6.00
CA SER A 368 2.69 10.28 7.04
C SER A 368 1.76 10.22 8.25
N THR A 369 0.46 10.06 8.02
CA THR A 369 -0.58 10.01 9.06
C THR A 369 -0.66 8.64 9.72
N SER A 370 -0.24 7.57 9.03
CA SER A 370 -0.17 6.21 9.60
C SER A 370 0.62 6.17 10.91
N LYS A 371 1.64 7.03 11.09
CA LYS A 371 2.47 7.13 12.31
C LYS A 371 1.66 7.38 13.59
N GLN A 372 0.43 7.87 13.49
CA GLN A 372 -0.48 8.00 14.63
C GLN A 372 -0.91 6.65 15.22
N MET A 373 -0.97 5.58 14.42
CA MET A 373 -1.38 4.25 14.85
C MET A 373 -0.43 3.63 15.90
N PRO A 374 0.91 3.56 15.69
CA PRO A 374 1.81 3.06 16.72
C PRO A 374 1.82 3.96 17.96
N LEU A 375 1.64 5.27 17.83
CA LEU A 375 1.50 6.17 18.99
C LEU A 375 0.27 5.82 19.81
N CYS A 376 -0.84 5.44 19.16
CA CYS A 376 -2.04 4.94 19.84
C CYS A 376 -1.76 3.69 20.67
N VAL A 377 -1.15 2.69 20.05
CA VAL A 377 -0.83 1.42 20.71
C VAL A 377 0.12 1.65 21.89
N GLN A 378 1.15 2.49 21.71
CA GLN A 378 2.08 2.86 22.79
C GLN A 378 1.38 3.57 23.95
N GLU A 379 0.45 4.48 23.66
CA GLU A 379 -0.25 5.24 24.68
C GLU A 379 -1.27 4.37 25.44
N LEU A 380 -1.96 3.45 24.75
CA LEU A 380 -2.81 2.46 25.38
C LEU A 380 -2.02 1.57 26.34
N HIS A 381 -0.88 1.04 25.89
CA HIS A 381 0.02 0.24 26.72
C HIS A 381 0.53 1.04 27.93
N ARG A 382 1.01 2.28 27.71
CA ARG A 382 1.50 3.16 28.78
C ARG A 382 0.44 3.46 29.84
N ARG A 383 -0.83 3.55 29.45
CA ARG A 383 -1.97 3.76 30.36
C ARG A 383 -2.52 2.47 30.96
N GLY A 384 -2.00 1.29 30.58
CA GLY A 384 -2.53 -0.01 31.01
C GLY A 384 -3.93 -0.29 30.49
N LEU A 385 -4.33 0.33 29.37
CA LEU A 385 -5.63 0.13 28.75
C LEU A 385 -5.58 -1.06 27.78
N SER A 386 -6.52 -1.98 27.92
CA SER A 386 -6.51 -3.28 27.24
C SER A 386 -7.51 -3.37 26.08
N PHE A 387 -7.54 -2.36 25.21
CA PHE A 387 -8.42 -2.33 24.04
C PHE A 387 -7.71 -2.97 22.83
N PRO A 388 -8.27 -4.02 22.21
CA PRO A 388 -7.82 -4.48 20.89
C PRO A 388 -7.86 -3.34 19.87
N VAL A 389 -6.82 -3.23 19.05
CA VAL A 389 -6.71 -2.16 18.03
C VAL A 389 -6.82 -2.76 16.64
N LEU A 390 -7.85 -2.39 15.90
CA LEU A 390 -8.02 -2.71 14.49
C LEU A 390 -7.40 -1.57 13.66
N VAL A 391 -6.57 -1.89 12.68
CA VAL A 391 -5.91 -0.91 11.81
C VAL A 391 -6.19 -1.21 10.34
N GLY A 392 -6.49 -0.16 9.58
CA GLY A 392 -6.75 -0.28 8.14
C GLY A 392 -6.61 1.04 7.39
N GLY A 393 -6.90 1.00 6.09
CA GLY A 393 -6.75 2.13 5.17
C GLY A 393 -5.60 1.95 4.18
N ALA A 394 -5.61 2.74 3.11
CA ALA A 394 -4.80 2.47 1.91
C ALA A 394 -3.27 2.46 2.14
N ALA A 395 -2.79 3.17 3.17
CA ALA A 395 -1.37 3.19 3.52
C ALA A 395 -0.95 2.01 4.42
N ILE A 396 -1.89 1.21 4.90
CA ILE A 396 -1.67 0.16 5.90
C ILE A 396 -1.65 -1.20 5.22
N ASN A 397 -0.75 -2.08 5.67
CA ASN A 397 -0.66 -3.46 5.23
C ASN A 397 -0.43 -4.40 6.43
N LYS A 398 -0.51 -5.71 6.19
CA LYS A 398 -0.35 -6.73 7.24
C LYS A 398 0.98 -6.60 8.00
N GLN A 399 2.08 -6.38 7.28
CA GLN A 399 3.40 -6.23 7.87
C GLN A 399 3.50 -4.99 8.76
N TYR A 400 2.82 -3.91 8.39
CA TYR A 400 2.72 -2.71 9.20
C TYR A 400 1.98 -3.01 10.51
N GLY A 401 0.82 -3.66 10.44
CA GLY A 401 0.04 -4.08 11.61
C GLY A 401 0.85 -4.94 12.57
N GLN A 402 1.50 -5.99 12.06
CA GLN A 402 2.37 -6.89 12.85
C GLN A 402 3.53 -6.15 13.51
N ARG A 403 4.11 -5.14 12.86
CA ARG A 403 5.21 -4.35 13.43
C ARG A 403 4.75 -3.51 14.60
N ILE A 404 3.57 -2.90 14.51
CA ILE A 404 3.05 -2.01 15.56
C ILE A 404 2.37 -2.76 16.70
N THR A 405 2.22 -4.10 16.60
CA THR A 405 1.89 -4.98 17.73
C THR A 405 2.91 -4.87 18.85
N PHE A 406 4.15 -4.49 18.54
CA PHE A 406 5.22 -4.38 19.52
C PHE A 406 5.46 -2.92 19.92
N VAL A 407 5.60 -2.71 21.22
CA VAL A 407 5.92 -1.43 21.86
C VAL A 407 7.34 -1.49 22.44
N ALA A 408 7.98 -0.34 22.62
CA ALA A 408 9.30 -0.20 23.25
C ALA A 408 10.35 -1.24 22.75
N ASP A 409 11.03 -1.94 23.66
CA ASP A 409 12.07 -2.96 23.41
C ASP A 409 11.47 -4.30 22.91
N GLU A 410 10.60 -4.24 21.90
CA GLU A 410 9.92 -5.40 21.30
C GLU A 410 8.95 -6.14 22.24
N GLU A 411 8.39 -5.44 23.24
CA GLU A 411 7.35 -5.99 24.12
C GLU A 411 6.01 -6.06 23.37
N PRO A 412 5.29 -7.19 23.38
CA PRO A 412 4.00 -7.29 22.67
C PRO A 412 2.91 -6.53 23.42
N TYR A 413 2.12 -5.75 22.69
CA TYR A 413 0.86 -5.21 23.20
C TYR A 413 -0.15 -6.35 23.40
N GLU A 414 -0.41 -6.72 24.65
CA GLU A 414 -1.15 -7.93 25.03
C GLU A 414 -2.58 -8.01 24.47
N SER A 415 -3.23 -6.87 24.22
CA SER A 415 -4.58 -6.84 23.67
C SER A 415 -4.63 -7.01 22.14
N GLY A 416 -3.46 -7.03 21.50
CA GLY A 416 -3.31 -7.31 20.07
C GLY A 416 -3.58 -6.11 19.16
N VAL A 417 -2.93 -6.14 18.00
CA VAL A 417 -3.18 -5.23 16.88
C VAL A 417 -3.54 -6.06 15.64
N PHE A 418 -4.67 -5.73 15.03
CA PHE A 418 -5.29 -6.51 13.97
C PHE A 418 -5.34 -5.67 12.70
N TYR A 419 -4.60 -6.09 11.68
CA TYR A 419 -4.73 -5.48 10.35
C TYR A 419 -5.97 -6.04 9.66
N CYS A 420 -6.84 -5.15 9.15
CA CYS A 420 -8.01 -5.51 8.36
C CYS A 420 -7.85 -4.93 6.95
N LYS A 421 -7.82 -5.78 5.93
CA LYS A 421 -7.65 -5.35 4.53
C LYS A 421 -8.87 -4.58 4.00
N ASP A 422 -10.05 -4.95 4.48
CA ASP A 422 -11.35 -4.41 4.05
C ASP A 422 -12.38 -4.46 5.20
N ALA A 423 -13.59 -3.98 4.93
CA ALA A 423 -14.65 -3.89 5.93
C ALA A 423 -15.19 -5.25 6.40
N PHE A 424 -15.12 -6.28 5.55
CA PHE A 424 -15.59 -7.62 5.90
C PHE A 424 -14.60 -8.35 6.79
N GLU A 425 -13.30 -8.22 6.54
CA GLU A 425 -12.27 -8.73 7.47
C GLU A 425 -12.31 -7.98 8.81
N GLY A 426 -12.68 -6.69 8.80
CA GLY A 426 -12.97 -5.92 10.01
C GLY A 426 -14.13 -6.49 10.82
N LEU A 427 -15.23 -6.86 10.15
CA LEU A 427 -16.38 -7.54 10.78
C LEU A 427 -15.99 -8.91 11.34
N GLU A 428 -15.31 -9.74 10.55
CA GLU A 428 -14.88 -11.08 10.99
C GLU A 428 -13.94 -11.00 12.21
N THR A 429 -13.05 -10.01 12.23
CA THR A 429 -12.16 -9.73 13.37
C THR A 429 -12.97 -9.34 14.60
N MET A 430 -13.97 -8.47 14.45
CA MET A 430 -14.87 -8.08 15.54
C MET A 430 -15.66 -9.26 16.08
N ASP A 431 -16.20 -10.13 15.22
CA ASP A 431 -16.95 -11.32 15.63
C ASP A 431 -16.09 -12.27 16.48
N LYS A 432 -14.81 -12.48 16.09
CA LYS A 432 -13.85 -13.27 16.87
C LYS A 432 -13.47 -12.60 18.19
N LEU A 433 -13.39 -11.26 18.24
CA LEU A 433 -13.07 -10.51 19.45
C LEU A 433 -14.26 -10.43 20.42
N ALA A 434 -15.49 -10.47 19.89
CA ALA A 434 -16.73 -10.47 20.66
C ALA A 434 -17.04 -11.86 21.25
N ASP A 435 -16.64 -12.95 20.59
CA ASP A 435 -16.85 -14.32 21.07
C ASP A 435 -15.90 -14.69 22.24
N PRO A 436 -16.41 -14.89 23.47
CA PRO A 436 -15.57 -15.24 24.61
C PRO A 436 -14.84 -16.58 24.47
N ALA A 437 -15.34 -17.51 23.65
CA ALA A 437 -14.74 -18.83 23.46
C ALA A 437 -13.48 -18.78 22.58
N VAL A 438 -13.40 -17.81 21.66
CA VAL A 438 -12.34 -17.71 20.65
C VAL A 438 -11.40 -16.53 20.88
N ARG A 439 -11.85 -15.47 21.56
CA ARG A 439 -11.09 -14.23 21.76
C ARG A 439 -9.64 -14.45 22.22
N SER A 440 -9.45 -15.21 23.30
CA SER A 440 -8.12 -15.39 23.92
C SER A 440 -7.14 -16.13 23.00
N SER A 441 -7.59 -17.19 22.32
CA SER A 441 -6.74 -17.95 21.40
C SER A 441 -6.43 -17.15 20.15
N PHE A 442 -7.38 -16.36 19.65
CA PHE A 442 -7.20 -15.50 18.48
C PHE A 442 -6.19 -14.37 18.72
N VAL A 443 -6.27 -13.69 19.88
CA VAL A 443 -5.31 -12.64 20.27
C VAL A 443 -3.90 -13.22 20.41
N GLN A 444 -3.78 -14.34 21.14
CA GLN A 444 -2.50 -15.04 21.33
C GLN A 444 -1.88 -15.45 20.00
N GLN A 445 -2.65 -16.07 19.11
CA GLN A 445 -2.17 -16.48 17.79
C GLN A 445 -1.67 -15.29 16.97
N THR A 446 -2.42 -14.17 16.99
CA THR A 446 -2.05 -12.94 16.28
C THR A 446 -0.70 -12.39 16.76
N ILE A 447 -0.46 -12.38 18.08
CA ILE A 447 0.81 -11.93 18.66
C ILE A 447 1.95 -12.89 18.29
N VAL A 448 1.72 -14.21 18.35
CA VAL A 448 2.72 -15.22 17.95
C VAL A 448 3.09 -15.07 16.48
N ASP A 449 2.12 -14.90 15.59
CA ASP A 449 2.35 -14.71 14.16
C ASP A 449 3.16 -13.42 13.91
N ALA A 450 2.83 -12.34 14.59
CA ALA A 450 3.58 -11.08 14.52
C ALA A 450 5.04 -11.26 15.00
N ALA A 451 5.25 -12.02 16.08
CA ALA A 451 6.59 -12.28 16.63
C ALA A 451 7.44 -13.16 15.71
N GLN A 452 6.83 -14.14 15.02
CA GLN A 452 7.52 -14.95 14.03
C GLN A 452 8.03 -14.11 12.85
N VAL A 453 7.20 -13.19 12.34
CA VAL A 453 7.62 -12.27 11.26
C VAL A 453 8.74 -11.34 11.71
N LEU A 454 8.68 -10.83 12.95
CA LEU A 454 9.72 -9.98 13.52
C LEU A 454 11.05 -10.75 13.64
N ARG A 455 11.00 -12.01 14.10
CA ARG A 455 12.16 -12.93 14.12
C ARG A 455 12.69 -13.27 12.72
N GLN A 456 11.83 -13.41 11.72
CA GLN A 456 12.26 -13.64 10.33
C GLN A 456 12.95 -12.41 9.72
N LYS A 457 12.47 -11.19 10.02
CA LYS A 457 13.15 -9.94 9.62
C LYS A 457 14.46 -9.74 10.38
N GLN A 458 14.51 -10.08 11.66
CA GLN A 458 15.76 -10.18 12.40
C GLN A 458 16.66 -11.20 11.72
N ARG A 459 16.18 -12.37 11.30
CA ARG A 459 16.96 -13.31 10.48
C ARG A 459 17.43 -12.74 9.15
N GLY A 460 16.69 -11.88 8.46
CA GLY A 460 17.16 -11.20 7.24
C GLY A 460 18.24 -10.15 7.50
N ARG A 461 18.09 -9.35 8.57
CA ARG A 461 19.12 -8.40 9.05
C ARG A 461 20.34 -9.10 9.61
N VAL A 462 20.12 -10.18 10.35
CA VAL A 462 21.15 -11.07 10.90
C VAL A 462 21.80 -11.82 9.77
N ALA A 463 21.10 -12.30 8.74
CA ALA A 463 21.68 -12.89 7.54
C ALA A 463 22.50 -11.87 6.75
N LEU A 464 22.06 -10.61 6.61
CA LEU A 464 22.87 -9.55 6.01
C LEU A 464 24.09 -9.18 6.88
N ALA A 465 23.93 -9.20 8.21
CA ALA A 465 25.01 -8.99 9.16
C ALA A 465 25.96 -10.21 9.24
N GLU A 466 25.46 -11.42 9.04
CA GLU A 466 26.15 -12.71 9.01
C GLU A 466 26.83 -12.90 7.65
N LEU A 467 26.25 -12.44 6.53
CA LEU A 467 26.94 -12.26 5.25
C LEU A 467 28.03 -11.20 5.39
N GLY A 468 27.72 -10.09 6.05
CA GLY A 468 28.69 -9.05 6.41
C GLY A 468 29.79 -9.56 7.36
N GLN A 469 29.50 -10.52 8.25
CA GLN A 469 30.46 -11.15 9.17
C GLN A 469 31.21 -12.31 8.52
N ALA A 470 30.56 -13.13 7.69
CA ALA A 470 31.15 -14.23 6.92
C ALA A 470 32.15 -13.67 5.90
N THR A 471 31.91 -12.47 5.38
CA THR A 471 32.86 -11.73 4.55
C THR A 471 33.91 -10.95 5.35
N ARG A 472 33.85 -10.86 6.70
CA ARG A 472 34.95 -10.26 7.50
C ARG A 472 36.26 -11.03 7.40
N GLY A 473 36.18 -12.36 7.25
CA GLY A 473 37.35 -13.21 7.00
C GLY A 473 37.83 -13.16 5.55
N ASP A 474 36.96 -12.73 4.64
CA ASP A 474 37.27 -12.62 3.22
C ASP A 474 37.79 -11.21 2.88
N THR A 475 39.12 -11.07 2.94
CA THR A 475 39.84 -9.82 2.68
C THR A 475 40.40 -9.74 1.25
N ALA A 476 40.03 -10.67 0.36
CA ALA A 476 40.49 -10.62 -1.02
C ALA A 476 39.87 -9.40 -1.73
N ARG A 477 40.72 -8.40 -1.99
CA ARG A 477 40.37 -7.09 -2.56
C ARG A 477 39.74 -7.18 -3.95
N SER A 478 38.88 -6.21 -4.26
CA SER A 478 38.37 -5.96 -5.61
C SER A 478 39.44 -5.39 -6.57
N ASN A 479 39.10 -5.34 -7.85
CA ASN A 479 39.93 -4.79 -8.93
C ASN A 479 39.87 -3.26 -9.05
N VAL A 480 39.42 -2.55 -8.01
CA VAL A 480 39.32 -1.08 -7.99
C VAL A 480 40.69 -0.44 -8.26
N ARG A 481 40.66 0.58 -9.14
CA ARG A 481 41.82 1.35 -9.58
C ARG A 481 42.43 2.15 -8.42
N ARG A 482 43.75 2.07 -8.23
CA ARG A 482 44.48 2.68 -7.11
C ARG A 482 45.72 3.47 -7.52
N ASP A 483 46.03 3.55 -8.80
CA ASP A 483 47.08 4.42 -9.35
C ASP A 483 46.60 5.88 -9.53
N VAL A 484 45.40 6.21 -9.07
CA VAL A 484 44.88 7.58 -9.09
C VAL A 484 45.64 8.43 -8.06
N PRO A 485 46.06 9.66 -8.41
CA PRO A 485 46.69 10.58 -7.45
C PRO A 485 45.79 10.88 -6.26
N VAL A 486 46.35 10.83 -5.04
CA VAL A 486 45.63 11.19 -3.81
C VAL A 486 45.42 12.70 -3.77
N PRO A 487 44.17 13.20 -3.67
CA PRO A 487 43.91 14.63 -3.66
C PRO A 487 44.42 15.28 -2.37
N THR A 488 44.97 16.49 -2.48
CA THR A 488 45.39 17.28 -1.32
C THR A 488 44.18 18.06 -0.78
N PRO A 489 43.76 17.84 0.48
CA PRO A 489 42.63 18.58 1.04
C PRO A 489 43.01 20.03 1.37
N PRO A 490 42.03 20.95 1.40
CA PRO A 490 42.27 22.36 1.69
C PRO A 490 42.73 22.61 3.14
N PHE A 491 42.36 21.72 4.07
CA PHE A 491 42.77 21.71 5.47
C PHE A 491 42.64 20.29 6.03
N TRP A 492 43.17 20.06 7.23
CA TRP A 492 43.06 18.79 7.94
C TRP A 492 42.23 18.91 9.22
N GLY A 493 41.52 17.84 9.57
CA GLY A 493 40.64 17.79 10.73
C GLY A 493 39.24 18.34 10.43
N ALA A 494 38.43 18.51 11.47
CA ALA A 494 37.07 19.04 11.35
C ALA A 494 37.04 20.56 11.49
N GLN A 495 36.18 21.19 10.68
CA GLN A 495 35.76 22.58 10.79
C GLN A 495 34.25 22.65 10.99
N VAL A 496 33.82 23.67 11.72
CA VAL A 496 32.41 23.97 11.96
C VAL A 496 32.09 25.29 11.27
N VAL A 497 31.09 25.26 10.40
CA VAL A 497 30.54 26.47 9.76
C VAL A 497 29.11 26.61 10.25
N THR A 498 28.88 27.58 11.12
CA THR A 498 27.57 27.85 11.73
C THR A 498 26.76 28.92 10.99
N ARG A 499 27.35 29.55 9.97
CA ARG A 499 26.74 30.62 9.19
C ARG A 499 27.00 30.38 7.71
N ILE A 500 26.03 29.78 7.04
CA ILE A 500 26.02 29.58 5.60
C ILE A 500 24.96 30.52 5.01
N LYS A 501 25.27 31.20 3.90
CA LYS A 501 24.25 32.02 3.23
C LYS A 501 23.21 31.07 2.64
N LEU A 502 21.94 31.35 2.90
CA LEU A 502 20.87 30.48 2.44
C LEU A 502 20.81 30.40 0.91
N GLN A 503 21.12 31.51 0.23
CA GLN A 503 21.25 31.54 -1.24
C GLN A 503 22.26 30.51 -1.77
N ASP A 504 23.42 30.35 -1.13
CA ASP A 504 24.45 29.39 -1.56
C ASP A 504 23.92 27.95 -1.52
N VAL A 505 23.02 27.63 -0.58
CA VAL A 505 22.38 26.31 -0.48
C VAL A 505 21.27 26.15 -1.53
N VAL A 506 20.49 27.21 -1.73
CA VAL A 506 19.35 27.23 -2.65
C VAL A 506 19.79 27.12 -4.11
N ASP A 507 20.97 27.66 -4.45
CA ASP A 507 21.57 27.53 -5.79
C ASP A 507 21.97 26.08 -6.10
N CYS A 508 22.23 25.26 -5.07
CA CYS A 508 22.52 23.83 -5.21
C CYS A 508 21.26 22.95 -5.18
N LEU A 509 20.07 23.53 -5.02
CA LEU A 509 18.83 22.77 -4.88
C LEU A 509 18.35 22.20 -6.22
N ASP A 510 18.09 20.89 -6.27
CA ASP A 510 17.43 20.27 -7.43
C ASP A 510 15.95 20.69 -7.49
N ARG A 511 15.71 21.75 -8.26
CA ARG A 511 14.38 22.35 -8.47
C ARG A 511 13.39 21.37 -9.09
N ASN A 512 13.86 20.48 -9.97
CA ASN A 512 12.98 19.51 -10.60
C ASN A 512 12.53 18.47 -9.59
N ALA A 513 13.45 17.97 -8.74
CA ALA A 513 13.12 17.05 -7.67
C ALA A 513 12.15 17.69 -6.66
N LEU A 514 12.40 18.92 -6.23
CA LEU A 514 11.49 19.65 -5.33
C LEU A 514 10.09 19.79 -5.93
N TYR A 515 9.98 20.38 -7.12
CA TYR A 515 8.69 20.71 -7.73
C TYR A 515 7.89 19.49 -8.15
N ARG A 516 8.55 18.51 -8.77
CA ARG A 516 7.88 17.30 -9.24
C ARG A 516 7.60 16.37 -8.07
N LEU A 517 8.58 16.05 -7.23
CA LEU A 517 8.42 14.99 -6.24
C LEU A 517 7.76 15.47 -4.96
N GLN A 518 8.16 16.64 -4.45
CA GLN A 518 7.76 17.12 -3.13
C GLN A 518 6.53 18.03 -3.20
N TRP A 519 6.46 18.95 -4.18
CA TRP A 519 5.38 19.96 -4.31
C TRP A 519 4.26 19.59 -5.29
N GLY A 520 4.20 18.32 -5.72
CA GLY A 520 3.02 17.75 -6.37
C GLY A 520 2.92 17.86 -7.90
N ALA A 521 3.94 18.38 -8.61
CA ALA A 521 3.90 18.50 -10.08
C ALA A 521 4.36 17.25 -10.86
N LYS A 522 4.23 16.04 -10.29
CA LYS A 522 4.73 14.78 -10.91
C LYS A 522 4.21 14.57 -12.34
N ASN A 523 2.94 14.89 -12.58
CA ASN A 523 2.25 14.59 -13.83
C ASN A 523 2.20 15.76 -14.83
N ALA A 524 2.64 16.96 -14.43
CA ALA A 524 2.58 18.14 -15.29
C ALA A 524 3.54 18.02 -16.49
N LYS A 525 3.04 18.35 -17.68
CA LYS A 525 3.77 18.30 -18.96
C LYS A 525 3.53 19.56 -19.79
N GLY A 526 4.49 19.89 -20.65
CA GLY A 526 4.36 21.00 -21.61
C GLY A 526 4.05 22.33 -20.92
N ALA A 527 3.05 23.06 -21.45
CA ALA A 527 2.68 24.39 -20.96
C ALA A 527 2.24 24.42 -19.49
N GLU A 528 1.62 23.35 -18.99
CA GLU A 528 1.20 23.24 -17.59
C GLU A 528 2.43 23.19 -16.66
N TRP A 529 3.46 22.44 -17.05
CA TRP A 529 4.72 22.36 -16.31
C TRP A 529 5.42 23.72 -16.25
N GLU A 530 5.50 24.44 -17.37
CA GLU A 530 6.15 25.76 -17.39
C GLU A 530 5.40 26.78 -16.52
N ARG A 531 4.06 26.73 -16.49
CA ARG A 531 3.25 27.57 -15.59
C ARG A 531 3.52 27.25 -14.12
N LEU A 532 3.40 25.98 -13.72
CA LEU A 532 3.61 25.55 -12.34
C LEU A 532 5.04 25.80 -11.86
N LYS A 533 6.03 25.57 -12.72
CA LYS A 533 7.43 25.89 -12.43
C LYS A 533 7.61 27.39 -12.15
N GLY A 534 7.00 28.25 -12.95
CA GLY A 534 7.01 29.70 -12.72
C GLY A 534 6.37 30.11 -11.38
N GLU A 535 5.22 29.52 -11.04
CA GLU A 535 4.54 29.73 -9.75
C GLU A 535 5.38 29.27 -8.57
N PHE A 536 5.99 28.07 -8.66
CA PHE A 536 6.85 27.55 -7.61
C PHE A 536 8.16 28.31 -7.47
N ASP A 537 8.73 28.82 -8.56
CA ASP A 537 9.90 29.71 -8.50
C ASP A 537 9.59 31.01 -7.75
N VAL A 538 8.38 31.56 -7.91
CA VAL A 538 7.93 32.71 -7.11
C VAL A 538 7.82 32.31 -5.64
N LYS A 539 7.16 31.19 -5.35
CA LYS A 539 6.96 30.68 -3.99
C LYS A 539 8.27 30.44 -3.24
N VAL A 540 9.26 29.80 -3.88
CA VAL A 540 10.58 29.60 -3.25
C VAL A 540 11.26 30.94 -2.96
N ARG A 541 11.16 31.93 -3.86
CA ARG A 541 11.74 33.27 -3.60
C ARG A 541 11.05 33.97 -2.42
N GLU A 542 9.74 33.80 -2.26
CA GLU A 542 9.00 34.36 -1.12
C GLU A 542 9.42 33.70 0.19
N LEU A 543 9.42 32.37 0.25
CA LEU A 543 9.84 31.60 1.43
C LEU A 543 11.30 31.86 1.79
N LEU A 544 12.17 32.01 0.79
CA LEU A 544 13.58 32.33 1.01
C LEU A 544 13.74 33.71 1.66
N ARG A 545 13.06 34.74 1.14
CA ARG A 545 13.11 36.09 1.73
C ARG A 545 12.56 36.10 3.15
N GLU A 546 11.52 35.31 3.41
CA GLU A 546 10.96 35.15 4.73
C GLU A 546 11.94 34.45 5.68
N ALA A 547 12.54 33.33 5.25
CA ALA A 547 13.53 32.60 6.02
C ALA A 547 14.75 33.45 6.35
N GLU A 548 15.20 34.30 5.42
CA GLU A 548 16.30 35.25 5.65
C GLU A 548 15.91 36.35 6.64
N ARG A 549 14.67 36.83 6.61
CA ARG A 549 14.16 37.87 7.52
C ARG A 549 13.95 37.33 8.93
N ASP A 550 13.32 36.17 9.05
CA ASP A 550 12.79 35.63 10.32
C ASP A 550 13.74 34.58 10.94
N GLY A 551 14.71 34.10 10.16
CA GLY A 551 15.80 33.23 10.59
C GLY A 551 15.38 31.81 10.94
N TRP A 552 14.31 31.28 10.33
CA TRP A 552 13.82 29.93 10.61
C TRP A 552 14.53 28.83 9.82
N LEU A 553 15.30 29.17 8.77
CA LEU A 553 16.30 28.26 8.17
C LEU A 553 17.71 28.67 8.57
N GLU A 554 18.40 27.75 9.24
CA GLU A 554 19.74 27.97 9.77
C GLU A 554 20.71 26.89 9.25
N PRO A 555 21.15 26.97 7.99
CA PRO A 555 22.09 26.00 7.44
C PRO A 555 23.42 26.02 8.20
N LYS A 556 23.80 24.86 8.75
CA LYS A 556 25.06 24.63 9.48
C LYS A 556 25.70 23.33 9.00
N VAL A 557 27.03 23.28 9.03
CA VAL A 557 27.79 22.08 8.68
C VAL A 557 28.98 21.89 9.61
N VAL A 558 29.23 20.64 9.98
CA VAL A 558 30.53 20.17 10.46
C VAL A 558 31.11 19.31 9.35
N TYR A 559 32.30 19.65 8.85
CA TYR A 559 32.95 18.88 7.80
C TYR A 559 34.45 18.82 8.02
N GLY A 560 35.11 17.80 7.48
CA GLY A 560 36.54 17.66 7.66
C GLY A 560 37.17 16.63 6.75
N TYR A 561 38.49 16.74 6.64
CA TYR A 561 39.32 15.83 5.87
C TYR A 561 40.30 15.13 6.78
N PHE A 562 40.39 13.81 6.65
CA PHE A 562 41.15 12.97 7.56
C PHE A 562 42.05 12.01 6.78
N PRO A 563 43.30 11.80 7.24
CA PRO A 563 44.15 10.78 6.67
C PRO A 563 43.53 9.41 6.94
N VAL A 564 43.48 8.57 5.91
CA VAL A 564 42.89 7.23 6.02
C VAL A 564 43.76 6.19 5.33
N GLN A 565 43.64 4.96 5.79
CA GLN A 565 44.13 3.78 5.10
C GLN A 565 43.12 2.66 5.22
N SER A 566 43.18 1.71 4.31
CA SER A 566 42.35 0.51 4.36
C SER A 566 43.14 -0.69 4.86
N ASP A 567 42.48 -1.47 5.70
CA ASP A 567 42.98 -2.70 6.30
C ASP A 567 41.93 -3.80 6.12
N GLY A 568 42.13 -4.66 5.12
CA GLY A 568 41.10 -5.59 4.66
C GLY A 568 39.80 -4.88 4.25
N ASN A 569 38.75 -5.06 5.05
CA ASN A 569 37.42 -4.49 4.84
C ASN A 569 37.16 -3.24 5.71
N GLU A 570 38.19 -2.75 6.40
CA GLU A 570 38.12 -1.63 7.30
C GLU A 570 38.75 -0.38 6.69
N LEU A 571 38.16 0.78 6.96
CA LEU A 571 38.78 2.08 6.74
C LEU A 571 39.23 2.64 8.08
N VAL A 572 40.55 2.69 8.26
CA VAL A 572 41.21 3.28 9.43
C VAL A 572 41.30 4.79 9.24
N VAL A 573 40.83 5.54 10.22
CA VAL A 573 40.87 7.00 10.23
C VAL A 573 41.88 7.46 11.26
N TYR A 574 42.82 8.31 10.86
CA TYR A 574 43.90 8.78 11.71
C TYR A 574 43.69 10.22 12.18
N ASP A 575 44.29 10.52 13.32
CA ASP A 575 44.37 11.87 13.87
C ASP A 575 45.34 12.69 13.01
N PRO A 576 44.88 13.72 12.28
CA PRO A 576 45.76 14.49 11.42
C PRO A 576 46.90 15.16 12.20
N THR A 577 46.74 15.47 13.49
CA THR A 577 47.83 16.08 14.28
C THR A 577 48.97 15.10 14.59
N SER A 578 48.71 13.79 14.45
CA SER A 578 49.73 12.75 14.59
C SER A 578 50.59 12.56 13.31
N LEU A 579 50.24 13.28 12.23
CA LEU A 579 50.86 13.18 10.91
C LEU A 579 51.28 14.58 10.41
N ARG A 580 52.48 14.74 9.86
CA ARG A 580 52.92 16.01 9.25
C ARG A 580 52.77 15.95 7.74
N ALA A 581 51.92 16.79 7.16
CA ALA A 581 51.84 16.96 5.72
C ALA A 581 53.16 17.61 5.22
N LYS A 582 53.80 17.04 4.20
CA LYS A 582 55.09 17.55 3.67
C LYS A 582 54.96 18.91 2.96
N ASN A 583 53.76 19.33 2.57
CA ASN A 583 53.54 20.44 1.62
C ASN A 583 53.44 21.85 2.24
N GLN A 584 54.06 22.13 3.40
CA GLN A 584 54.09 23.49 4.00
C GLN A 584 55.50 24.13 4.07
N GLU A 585 56.55 23.48 3.58
CA GLU A 585 57.87 24.10 3.39
C GLU A 585 58.20 24.18 1.89
N PRO A 586 58.78 25.29 1.39
CA PRO A 586 59.28 25.31 0.02
C PRO A 586 60.61 24.58 0.00
N ARG A 587 60.69 23.38 -0.61
CA ARG A 587 61.64 23.04 -1.69
C ARG A 587 61.86 21.55 -1.96
N THR A 588 62.15 21.31 -3.25
CA THR A 588 63.06 20.31 -3.85
C THR A 588 63.42 19.09 -3.01
N GLU A 589 62.83 17.95 -3.32
CA GLU A 589 63.53 16.75 -3.83
C GLU A 589 62.52 15.62 -4.03
N GLU A 590 62.52 15.05 -5.23
CA GLU A 590 61.74 13.89 -5.60
C GLU A 590 62.33 12.64 -4.95
N ARG A 591 61.55 11.97 -4.08
CA ARG A 591 61.31 10.51 -4.06
C ARG A 591 60.49 10.07 -2.84
N SER A 592 59.53 9.17 -3.09
CA SER A 592 58.62 8.46 -2.18
C SER A 592 57.27 9.13 -1.91
N GLY A 593 56.21 8.48 -2.44
CA GLY A 593 54.84 8.96 -2.66
C GLY A 593 53.93 9.15 -1.45
N SER A 594 54.47 9.25 -0.23
CA SER A 594 53.63 9.62 0.93
C SER A 594 53.55 11.15 1.09
N GLN A 595 52.33 11.70 1.03
CA GLN A 595 52.05 13.13 1.36
C GLN A 595 52.32 13.45 2.84
N PHE A 596 52.53 12.43 3.68
CA PHE A 596 52.73 12.54 5.12
C PHE A 596 54.07 11.95 5.58
N SER A 597 54.72 12.63 6.53
CA SER A 597 55.70 12.02 7.44
C SER A 597 55.06 11.84 8.83
N VAL A 598 55.30 10.68 9.45
CA VAL A 598 54.74 10.41 10.78
C VAL A 598 55.56 11.18 11.82
N LEU A 599 54.91 11.98 12.67
CA LEU A 599 55.57 12.76 13.73
C LEU A 599 55.96 11.91 14.96
N GLY A 600 55.66 10.61 14.91
CA GLY A 600 55.76 9.64 16.01
C GLY A 600 55.08 8.33 15.62
N SER A 601 54.09 7.88 16.38
CA SER A 601 53.14 6.83 15.98
C SER A 601 51.85 7.45 15.45
N ALA A 602 51.37 7.00 14.28
CA ALA A 602 50.07 7.42 13.76
C ALA A 602 48.96 7.02 14.76
N LYS A 603 48.18 7.99 15.22
CA LYS A 603 47.14 7.76 16.21
C LYS A 603 45.83 7.47 15.48
N GLU A 604 45.32 6.25 15.63
CA GLU A 604 44.00 5.88 15.12
C GLU A 604 42.88 6.59 15.91
N LEU A 605 41.94 7.21 15.22
CA LEU A 605 40.73 7.80 15.79
C LEU A 605 39.59 6.79 15.82
N THR A 606 39.35 6.11 14.70
CA THR A 606 38.28 5.13 14.55
C THR A 606 38.50 4.23 13.33
N ARG A 607 37.72 3.16 13.23
CA ARG A 607 37.68 2.24 12.10
C ARG A 607 36.24 2.05 11.64
N PHE A 608 36.00 2.20 10.34
CA PHE A 608 34.73 1.86 9.71
C PHE A 608 34.83 0.51 9.04
N VAL A 609 33.99 -0.45 9.45
CA VAL A 609 33.92 -1.76 8.82
C VAL A 609 32.89 -1.72 7.70
N PHE A 610 33.29 -2.06 6.48
CA PHE A 610 32.40 -2.10 5.33
C PHE A 610 32.22 -3.54 4.83
N PRO A 611 30.99 -4.02 4.60
CA PRO A 611 30.78 -5.35 4.05
C PRO A 611 31.37 -5.46 2.65
N ARG A 612 31.88 -6.65 2.31
CA ARG A 612 32.38 -6.98 0.97
C ARG A 612 31.30 -7.77 0.22
N GLN A 613 31.13 -7.49 -1.08
CA GLN A 613 30.28 -8.33 -1.92
C GLN A 613 30.86 -9.76 -1.98
N PRO A 614 30.07 -10.81 -1.69
CA PRO A 614 30.56 -12.19 -1.64
C PRO A 614 30.93 -12.76 -3.01
N GLU A 615 30.29 -12.26 -4.08
CA GLU A 615 30.48 -12.69 -5.46
C GLU A 615 30.75 -11.49 -6.41
N ARG A 616 31.00 -11.78 -7.70
CA ARG A 616 31.28 -10.80 -8.77
C ARG A 616 32.57 -9.97 -8.55
N GLU A 617 32.47 -8.64 -8.57
CA GLU A 617 33.59 -7.70 -8.47
C GLU A 617 34.13 -7.57 -7.05
N ARG A 618 33.41 -8.14 -6.06
CA ARG A 618 33.82 -8.19 -4.66
C ARG A 618 34.08 -6.81 -4.07
N LEU A 619 33.28 -5.81 -4.47
CA LEU A 619 33.46 -4.41 -4.07
C LEU A 619 33.32 -4.25 -2.56
N CYS A 620 34.19 -3.43 -1.98
CA CYS A 620 34.16 -2.97 -0.60
C CYS A 620 34.56 -1.49 -0.59
N LEU A 621 33.87 -0.65 0.20
CA LEU A 621 34.19 0.79 0.26
C LEU A 621 35.63 1.07 0.72
N ALA A 622 36.21 0.19 1.55
CA ALA A 622 37.61 0.30 1.96
C ALA A 622 38.59 0.15 0.78
N ASP A 623 38.23 -0.58 -0.28
CA ASP A 623 39.14 -0.88 -1.40
C ASP A 623 39.52 0.36 -2.21
N TYR A 624 38.70 1.41 -2.18
CA TYR A 624 38.94 2.68 -2.86
C TYR A 624 40.06 3.51 -2.23
N PHE A 625 40.55 3.14 -1.05
CA PHE A 625 41.59 3.85 -0.32
C PHE A 625 42.92 3.10 -0.34
N ARG A 626 44.04 3.84 -0.18
CA ARG A 626 45.38 3.27 0.00
C ARG A 626 45.43 2.25 1.14
N ALA A 627 46.16 1.16 0.95
CA ALA A 627 46.27 0.08 1.93
C ALA A 627 47.28 0.45 3.03
N THR A 628 47.11 -0.07 4.24
CA THR A 628 48.15 0.03 5.29
C THR A 628 49.50 -0.52 4.81
N THR A 629 49.49 -1.55 3.96
CA THR A 629 50.68 -2.15 3.35
C THR A 629 51.36 -1.28 2.29
N SER A 630 50.69 -0.28 1.72
CA SER A 630 51.33 0.63 0.75
C SER A 630 52.19 1.69 1.42
N GLY A 631 52.04 1.90 2.74
CA GLY A 631 52.75 2.96 3.48
C GLY A 631 52.32 4.38 3.09
N GLU A 632 51.32 4.52 2.23
CA GLU A 632 50.75 5.79 1.77
C GLU A 632 49.40 6.03 2.45
N TYR A 633 49.16 7.27 2.88
CA TYR A 633 47.87 7.68 3.41
C TYR A 633 47.01 8.28 2.30
N ASP A 634 45.74 7.91 2.30
CA ASP A 634 44.70 8.50 1.45
C ASP A 634 43.93 9.59 2.23
N VAL A 635 42.93 10.20 1.61
CA VAL A 635 42.06 11.18 2.27
C VAL A 635 40.59 10.79 2.20
N ALA A 636 39.90 10.90 3.32
CA ALA A 636 38.44 10.82 3.37
C ALA A 636 37.85 12.14 3.86
N ALA A 637 36.74 12.55 3.24
CA ALA A 637 35.94 13.68 3.68
C ALA A 637 34.71 13.17 4.45
N PHE A 638 34.45 13.76 5.62
CA PHE A 638 33.24 13.50 6.40
C PHE A 638 32.47 14.80 6.61
N GLN A 639 31.15 14.73 6.59
CA GLN A 639 30.29 15.90 6.83
C GLN A 639 28.99 15.54 7.54
N ILE A 640 28.49 16.47 8.34
CA ILE A 640 27.18 16.46 8.99
C ILE A 640 26.56 17.84 8.78
N VAL A 641 25.36 17.87 8.22
CA VAL A 641 24.64 19.11 7.88
C VAL A 641 23.31 19.20 8.62
N THR A 642 22.81 20.41 8.84
CA THR A 642 21.47 20.68 9.41
C THR A 642 20.94 22.02 8.89
N MET A 643 19.61 22.19 8.92
CA MET A 643 18.93 23.47 8.69
C MET A 643 18.50 24.16 9.99
N GLY A 644 19.00 23.68 11.14
CA GLY A 644 18.58 24.13 12.46
C GLY A 644 17.28 23.46 12.91
N THR A 645 16.82 23.81 14.11
CA THR A 645 15.59 23.26 14.72
C THR A 645 14.39 24.20 14.58
N ARG A 646 14.63 25.49 14.27
CA ARG A 646 13.57 26.52 14.20
C ARG A 646 12.53 26.25 13.12
N VAL A 647 12.91 25.54 12.05
CA VAL A 647 11.98 25.13 10.99
C VAL A 647 10.96 24.12 11.51
N ASP A 648 11.36 23.22 12.42
CA ASP A 648 10.46 22.27 13.05
C ASP A 648 9.46 23.01 13.95
N ASP A 649 9.96 23.95 14.77
CA ASP A 649 9.12 24.79 15.64
C ASP A 649 8.08 25.59 14.84
N LEU A 650 8.51 26.26 13.76
CA LEU A 650 7.61 27.01 12.86
C LEU A 650 6.57 26.10 12.21
N THR A 651 6.99 24.92 11.76
CA THR A 651 6.08 23.94 11.13
C THR A 651 5.03 23.47 12.13
N GLU A 652 5.42 23.19 13.39
CA GLU A 652 4.49 22.84 14.45
C GLU A 652 3.52 23.98 14.78
N GLU A 653 3.99 25.23 14.83
CA GLU A 653 3.14 26.40 15.05
C GLU A 653 2.10 26.58 13.94
N LEU A 654 2.53 26.47 12.67
CA LEU A 654 1.65 26.53 11.50
C LEU A 654 0.62 25.40 11.53
N GLN A 655 1.02 24.19 11.93
CA GLN A 655 0.11 23.06 12.10
C GLN A 655 -0.91 23.31 13.23
N ARG A 656 -0.49 23.84 14.38
CA ARG A 656 -1.40 24.21 15.48
C ARG A 656 -2.36 25.33 15.10
N ALA A 657 -1.92 26.25 14.24
CA ALA A 657 -2.74 27.35 13.73
C ALA A 657 -3.65 26.96 12.56
N GLY A 658 -3.57 25.72 12.07
CA GLY A 658 -4.36 25.24 10.93
C GLY A 658 -3.88 25.70 9.55
N ASP A 659 -2.69 26.31 9.45
CA ASP A 659 -2.07 26.77 8.20
C ASP A 659 -1.24 25.65 7.56
N TYR A 660 -1.89 24.54 7.23
CA TYR A 660 -1.26 23.32 6.73
C TYR A 660 -0.64 23.49 5.35
N SER A 661 -1.23 24.33 4.51
CA SER A 661 -0.67 24.58 3.17
C SER A 661 0.67 25.28 3.30
N ARG A 662 0.82 26.21 4.24
CA ARG A 662 2.10 26.87 4.48
C ARG A 662 3.09 25.95 5.17
N GLY A 663 2.68 25.16 6.15
CA GLY A 663 3.57 24.17 6.79
C GLY A 663 4.05 23.05 5.85
N TYR A 664 3.34 22.83 4.74
CA TYR A 664 3.74 21.86 3.70
C TYR A 664 4.81 22.39 2.74
N TYR A 665 4.81 23.70 2.46
CA TYR A 665 5.76 24.35 1.54
C TYR A 665 7.01 24.80 2.26
#